data_AF-C3YS81-F1
#
_entry.id   AF-C3YS81-F1
#
_cell.length_a   1.000
_cell.length_b   1.000
_cell.length_c   1.000
_cell.angle_alpha   90.00
_cell.angle_beta   90.00
_cell.angle_gamma   90.00
#
_symmetry.space_group_name_H-M   'P 1'
#
loop_
_entity.id
_entity.type
_entity.pdbx_description
1 polymer ?
#
loop_
_entity_poly.entity_id
_entity_poly.type
_entity_poly.pdbx_seq_one_letter_code
_entity_poly.pdbx_strand_id
1 'polypeptide(L)'
;MAPERLMPLPRFLLLLSISTLPAVGGFPEKVIIGVIVPKGSEEEMSAFRYGLDSFNGERNTGVSIRRFFVPDRSGRPPFRMQDKSTFVDTSDSFQLVKAVCSRFGRSGDGVYAIFGMNDFASMSTMQSYCSSLQVPYITTSYPPITNTSNVSVSFSFHICSRFGRSGDGVYAIFGMNDFASMSTMQSYCSSLQVPYITTSYPPITNTSTSFVLSIRPNIVPAVYEVIRKRYKWRMFTYLYDDAEGLASLQQMIKKAKGKKIKIKARKLGGINNTVSTLNDMNNSTGERNIIIDLDRKTTEAVLRMITLLQMLTSPWHYVIMNPDFSIMDREVLSYGKANITSFQLIDPTNGTAMDVLASWKGLDPDTYPGAGKDMMGYKAALAFDVVRVISNAFWKMKDSGKDLSLKSSPTCDSLRASNYGEQIRKFISKVNVSGLTGNIQFDDFGRRVKYAIQVMELQRPKASLTKVAEWLHRWPSGLSYKDRPPVKVNRSEGLVRVTSIMESPFLMLKTAEDLEKEKCFPDKFPERDNNCKYEGYCVDMLKKVAELVGFNFTIREVADGKYGANENGTWNGMVGELIYGKADLAVAPLTINMVREQVIEFSKPYMSVGISIMIKKPQKSKPGVFSFLDPLAYEIWMCILFAYIGVSVVLFLVSRFSPYEWHTVDSAGGGSIEEEQTNDFGIWNSLWFSLGAFMQQGCDISP
;
A
#
# COMPACT_ATOMS: atom_id res chain seq x y z
N MET A 1 -52.32 42.67 96.69
CA MET A 1 -52.33 41.36 96.00
C MET A 1 -51.92 41.61 94.56
N ALA A 2 -50.67 41.31 94.20
CA ALA A 2 -50.24 41.19 92.80
C ALA A 2 -50.41 39.71 92.39
N PRO A 3 -50.24 39.28 91.11
CA PRO A 3 -49.97 40.05 89.88
C PRO A 3 -50.69 39.54 88.59
N GLU A 4 -50.45 40.28 87.49
CA GLU A 4 -50.19 39.82 86.11
C GLU A 4 -51.22 39.01 85.28
N ARG A 5 -51.67 39.63 84.18
CA ARG A 5 -51.28 39.20 82.81
C ARG A 5 -51.62 40.28 81.76
N LEU A 6 -50.57 40.91 81.23
CA LEU A 6 -50.61 41.63 79.96
C LEU A 6 -50.70 40.61 78.80
N MET A 7 -51.60 40.85 77.84
CA MET A 7 -51.46 40.37 76.45
C MET A 7 -51.32 41.58 75.53
N PRO A 8 -50.33 41.63 74.62
CA PRO A 8 -50.14 42.74 73.71
C PRO A 8 -50.89 42.54 72.37
N LEU A 9 -51.27 43.68 71.79
CA LEU A 9 -51.86 43.85 70.46
C LEU A 9 -51.07 43.17 69.33
N PRO A 10 -51.75 42.79 68.23
CA PRO A 10 -51.10 42.16 67.08
C PRO A 10 -50.29 43.17 66.27
N ARG A 11 -49.02 42.83 66.04
CA ARG A 11 -48.14 43.49 65.07
C ARG A 11 -48.63 43.19 63.65
N PHE A 12 -49.19 44.18 62.97
CA PHE A 12 -49.35 44.17 61.52
C PHE A 12 -49.08 45.59 60.99
N LEU A 13 -47.82 45.85 60.62
CA LEU A 13 -47.41 46.83 59.60
C LEU A 13 -45.88 46.88 59.54
N LEU A 14 -45.31 46.21 58.55
CA LEU A 14 -44.07 46.60 57.85
C LEU A 14 -43.93 45.70 56.60
N LEU A 15 -44.82 45.91 55.62
CA LEU A 15 -44.56 45.56 54.23
C LEU A 15 -43.60 46.61 53.67
N LEU A 16 -42.30 46.46 53.98
CA LEU A 16 -41.25 47.14 53.24
C LEU A 16 -41.00 46.36 51.96
N SER A 17 -41.22 47.05 50.86
CA SER A 17 -40.78 46.74 49.51
C SER A 17 -39.34 46.21 49.48
N ILE A 18 -39.19 44.89 49.47
CA ILE A 18 -38.02 44.26 48.87
C ILE A 18 -38.29 44.30 47.37
N SER A 19 -37.82 45.38 46.74
CA SER A 19 -37.48 45.36 45.33
C SER A 19 -36.76 44.05 45.05
N THR A 20 -37.33 43.24 44.18
CA THR A 20 -36.69 42.08 43.56
C THR A 20 -35.32 42.52 43.04
N LEU A 21 -34.27 42.22 43.81
CA LEU A 21 -32.92 42.14 43.26
C LEU A 21 -33.03 41.17 42.07
N PRO A 22 -32.61 41.56 40.86
CA PRO A 22 -32.58 40.63 39.75
C PRO A 22 -31.68 39.47 40.18
N ALA A 23 -32.18 38.24 40.04
CA ALA A 23 -31.41 37.03 40.29
C ALA A 23 -30.04 37.19 39.60
N VAL A 24 -28.97 37.22 40.39
CA VAL A 24 -27.60 37.22 39.90
C VAL A 24 -27.45 35.95 39.07
N GLY A 25 -27.31 36.08 37.75
CA GLY A 25 -27.22 34.95 36.84
C GLY A 25 -26.02 34.07 37.20
N GLY A 26 -26.31 32.78 37.44
CA GLY A 26 -25.32 31.78 37.78
C GLY A 26 -25.13 30.77 36.64
N PHE A 27 -24.00 30.06 36.66
CA PHE A 27 -23.74 28.95 35.75
C PHE A 27 -24.89 27.92 35.78
N PRO A 28 -25.38 27.42 34.63
CA PRO A 28 -26.56 26.56 34.57
C PRO A 28 -26.34 25.23 35.32
N GLU A 29 -27.34 24.78 36.07
CA GLU A 29 -27.32 23.46 36.73
C GLU A 29 -27.32 22.30 35.72
N LYS A 30 -27.90 22.53 34.53
CA LYS A 30 -28.00 21.56 33.43
C LYS A 30 -27.43 22.13 32.13
N VAL A 31 -26.52 21.41 31.51
CA VAL A 31 -25.95 21.73 30.20
C VAL A 31 -26.55 20.78 29.16
N ILE A 32 -27.33 21.32 28.23
CA ILE A 32 -28.00 20.55 27.18
C ILE A 32 -27.15 20.55 25.90
N ILE A 33 -26.82 19.36 25.42
CA ILE A 33 -26.04 19.13 24.19
C ILE A 33 -26.98 18.61 23.10
N GLY A 34 -26.99 19.28 21.94
CA GLY A 34 -27.69 18.76 20.76
C GLY A 34 -26.90 17.63 20.13
N VAL A 35 -27.53 16.50 19.83
CA VAL A 35 -26.85 15.34 19.23
C VAL A 35 -27.53 14.92 17.94
N ILE A 36 -26.76 14.86 16.85
CA ILE A 36 -27.29 14.53 15.53
C ILE A 36 -26.47 13.39 14.92
N VAL A 37 -27.13 12.25 14.69
CA VAL A 37 -26.48 11.00 14.30
C VAL A 37 -27.25 10.38 13.12
N PRO A 38 -26.57 9.82 12.10
CA PRO A 38 -27.25 9.12 11.02
C PRO A 38 -27.88 7.81 11.51
N LYS A 39 -28.94 7.36 10.84
CA LYS A 39 -29.49 6.01 11.09
C LYS A 39 -28.41 4.95 10.84
N GLY A 40 -28.31 3.96 11.75
CA GLY A 40 -27.30 2.89 11.69
C GLY A 40 -26.01 3.15 12.48
N SER A 41 -25.86 4.31 13.11
CA SER A 41 -24.76 4.64 14.04
C SER A 41 -25.18 4.53 15.51
N GLU A 42 -25.84 3.42 15.86
CA GLU A 42 -26.36 3.18 17.21
C GLU A 42 -25.24 2.93 18.23
N GLU A 43 -24.15 2.25 17.81
CA GLU A 43 -22.98 2.00 18.67
C GLU A 43 -22.34 3.32 19.13
N GLU A 44 -22.21 4.30 18.23
CA GLU A 44 -21.66 5.61 18.54
C GLU A 44 -22.56 6.43 19.47
N MET A 45 -23.88 6.34 19.27
CA MET A 45 -24.85 6.98 20.16
C MET A 45 -24.82 6.36 21.56
N SER A 46 -24.73 5.03 21.64
CA SER A 46 -24.58 4.28 22.89
C SER A 46 -23.30 4.69 23.64
N ALA A 47 -22.17 4.80 22.93
CA ALA A 47 -20.91 5.24 23.53
C ALA A 47 -20.98 6.70 24.06
N PHE A 48 -21.64 7.59 23.32
CA PHE A 48 -21.88 8.96 23.77
C PHE A 48 -22.75 9.01 25.04
N ARG A 49 -23.89 8.31 25.08
CA ARG A 49 -24.77 8.24 26.25
C ARG A 49 -24.09 7.59 27.45
N TYR A 50 -23.34 6.51 27.21
CA TYR A 50 -22.55 5.86 28.26
C TYR A 50 -21.51 6.83 28.86
N GLY A 51 -20.89 7.67 28.03
CA GLY A 51 -20.02 8.76 28.51
C GLY A 51 -20.77 9.80 29.37
N LEU A 52 -21.98 10.19 28.97
CA LEU A 52 -22.83 11.11 29.74
C LEU A 52 -23.25 10.54 31.09
N ASP A 53 -23.74 9.30 31.11
CA ASP A 53 -24.16 8.59 32.32
C ASP A 53 -22.98 8.42 33.29
N SER A 54 -21.79 8.14 32.73
CA SER A 54 -20.54 8.04 33.47
C SER A 54 -20.13 9.36 34.12
N PHE A 55 -20.33 10.49 33.43
CA PHE A 55 -20.10 11.82 33.99
C PHE A 55 -21.13 12.20 35.05
N ASN A 56 -22.43 11.95 34.80
CA ASN A 56 -23.52 12.30 35.72
C ASN A 56 -23.52 11.42 36.99
N GLY A 57 -22.82 10.29 36.98
CA GLY A 57 -22.74 9.36 38.11
C GLY A 57 -24.01 8.55 38.32
N GLU A 58 -24.86 8.43 37.29
CA GLU A 58 -26.22 7.85 37.37
C GLU A 58 -26.24 6.32 37.38
N ARG A 59 -25.08 5.65 37.28
CA ARG A 59 -24.93 4.19 37.39
C ARG A 59 -23.69 3.80 38.20
N ASN A 60 -23.59 2.53 38.59
CA ASN A 60 -22.45 1.91 39.32
C ASN A 60 -21.18 1.84 38.43
N THR A 61 -20.77 2.97 37.89
CA THR A 61 -19.54 3.14 37.11
C THR A 61 -18.35 3.12 38.07
N GLY A 62 -17.33 2.31 37.74
CA GLY A 62 -16.13 2.17 38.57
C GLY A 62 -15.46 3.51 38.85
N VAL A 63 -14.81 3.62 40.02
CA VAL A 63 -14.17 4.85 40.49
C VAL A 63 -13.19 5.45 39.47
N SER A 64 -12.46 4.60 38.73
CA SER A 64 -11.55 5.02 37.65
C SER A 64 -12.26 5.79 36.53
N ILE A 65 -13.44 5.33 36.11
CA ILE A 65 -14.22 5.92 35.01
C ILE A 65 -14.84 7.25 35.46
N ARG A 66 -15.28 7.36 36.71
CA ARG A 66 -15.75 8.65 37.27
C ARG A 66 -14.63 9.69 37.32
N ARG A 67 -13.42 9.28 37.73
CA ARG A 67 -12.22 10.14 37.74
C ARG A 67 -11.75 10.54 36.35
N PHE A 68 -12.04 9.73 35.32
CA PHE A 68 -11.73 10.07 33.93
C PHE A 68 -12.44 11.37 33.50
N PHE A 69 -13.69 11.58 33.92
CA PHE A 69 -14.46 12.77 33.60
C PHE A 69 -14.34 13.89 34.64
N VAL A 70 -14.43 13.56 35.93
CA VAL A 70 -14.42 14.52 37.05
C VAL A 70 -13.10 14.40 37.83
N PRO A 71 -12.18 15.39 37.72
CA PRO A 71 -10.89 15.32 38.40
C PRO A 71 -10.93 15.61 39.91
N ASP A 72 -12.08 16.04 40.46
CA ASP A 72 -12.24 16.37 41.88
C ASP A 72 -12.38 15.14 42.79
N ARG A 73 -11.85 15.21 44.01
CA ARG A 73 -11.87 14.13 45.01
C ARG A 73 -13.27 13.79 45.52
N SER A 74 -14.22 14.72 45.40
CA SER A 74 -15.62 14.53 45.83
C SER A 74 -16.39 13.55 44.93
N GLY A 75 -15.93 13.31 43.69
CA GLY A 75 -16.57 12.43 42.73
C GLY A 75 -17.96 12.89 42.26
N ARG A 76 -18.40 14.11 42.62
CA ARG A 76 -19.68 14.68 42.20
C ARG A 76 -19.47 15.64 41.03
N PRO A 77 -20.24 15.53 39.93
CA PRO A 77 -20.09 16.42 38.79
C PRO A 77 -20.56 17.85 39.15
N PRO A 78 -19.86 18.90 38.67
CA PRO A 78 -20.17 20.29 39.00
C PRO A 78 -21.47 20.81 38.35
N PHE A 79 -22.01 20.11 37.38
CA PHE A 79 -23.28 20.35 36.67
C PHE A 79 -23.74 19.02 36.06
N ARG A 80 -25.01 18.91 35.65
CA ARG A 80 -25.49 17.74 34.91
C ARG A 80 -25.44 18.00 33.40
N MET A 81 -25.10 16.98 32.61
CA MET A 81 -25.20 17.04 31.15
C MET A 81 -26.37 16.21 30.68
N GLN A 82 -27.12 16.72 29.69
CA GLN A 82 -28.23 16.01 29.06
C GLN A 82 -28.13 16.13 27.54
N ASP A 83 -28.51 15.06 26.83
CA ASP A 83 -28.57 15.07 25.38
C ASP A 83 -29.98 15.31 24.85
N LYS A 84 -30.05 15.99 23.70
CA LYS A 84 -31.26 16.08 22.88
C LYS A 84 -30.95 15.44 21.53
N SER A 85 -31.07 14.12 21.48
CA SER A 85 -30.63 13.30 20.34
C SER A 85 -31.68 13.16 19.23
N THR A 86 -31.23 13.13 17.99
CA THR A 86 -32.05 12.79 16.80
C THR A 86 -31.30 11.86 15.87
N PHE A 87 -31.99 10.79 15.44
CA PHE A 87 -31.58 9.99 14.30
C PHE A 87 -32.12 10.61 13.02
N VAL A 88 -31.25 10.83 12.04
CA VAL A 88 -31.64 11.41 10.75
C VAL A 88 -31.48 10.36 9.65
N ASP A 89 -32.52 10.20 8.83
CA ASP A 89 -32.45 9.40 7.61
C ASP A 89 -31.76 10.21 6.52
N THR A 90 -30.59 9.76 6.08
CA THR A 90 -29.82 10.41 5.01
C THR A 90 -30.32 10.00 3.62
N SER A 91 -31.24 9.03 3.49
CA SER A 91 -31.60 8.45 2.19
C SER A 91 -32.83 9.06 1.50
N ASP A 92 -33.81 9.65 2.23
CA ASP A 92 -34.98 10.27 1.60
C ASP A 92 -35.62 11.40 2.44
N SER A 93 -35.30 12.65 2.13
CA SER A 93 -35.84 13.84 2.80
C SER A 93 -36.91 14.58 1.99
N PHE A 94 -37.16 14.17 0.74
CA PHE A 94 -38.04 14.90 -0.19
C PHE A 94 -39.52 14.68 0.15
N GLN A 95 -39.90 13.49 0.62
CA GLN A 95 -41.25 13.20 1.09
C GLN A 95 -41.61 13.95 2.39
N LEU A 96 -40.63 14.16 3.27
CA LEU A 96 -40.82 14.82 4.56
C LEU A 96 -41.10 16.33 4.39
N VAL A 97 -40.44 16.99 3.44
CA VAL A 97 -40.59 18.43 3.15
C VAL A 97 -41.92 18.73 2.45
N LYS A 98 -42.37 17.87 1.51
CA LYS A 98 -43.65 18.03 0.80
C LYS A 98 -44.86 17.98 1.74
N ALA A 99 -44.77 17.20 2.82
CA ALA A 99 -45.80 17.10 3.85
C ALA A 99 -45.87 18.34 4.78
N VAL A 100 -44.78 19.12 4.87
CA VAL A 100 -44.68 20.33 5.72
C VAL A 100 -45.00 21.60 4.92
N CYS A 101 -44.63 21.68 3.64
CA CYS A 101 -44.98 22.81 2.76
C CYS A 101 -46.49 22.99 2.54
N SER A 102 -47.28 21.92 2.64
CA SER A 102 -48.76 22.02 2.59
C SER A 102 -49.38 22.75 3.80
N ARG A 103 -48.55 23.13 4.80
CA ARG A 103 -48.98 23.78 6.03
C ARG A 103 -48.54 25.25 6.17
N PHE A 104 -47.78 25.82 5.23
CA PHE A 104 -47.18 27.16 5.36
C PHE A 104 -47.76 28.27 4.46
N GLY A 105 -48.94 28.07 3.87
CA GLY A 105 -49.67 29.18 3.24
C GLY A 105 -50.39 30.04 4.28
N ARG A 106 -49.78 31.15 4.74
CA ARG A 106 -50.47 32.38 5.26
C ARG A 106 -49.49 33.50 5.65
N SER A 107 -49.04 34.28 4.68
CA SER A 107 -48.99 35.76 4.70
C SER A 107 -48.28 36.24 3.43
N GLY A 108 -48.90 37.20 2.75
CA GLY A 108 -48.54 37.62 1.40
C GLY A 108 -47.22 38.38 1.37
N ASP A 109 -46.38 37.94 0.44
CA ASP A 109 -45.19 38.56 -0.18
C ASP A 109 -43.98 37.64 -0.08
N GLY A 110 -44.01 36.56 -0.87
CA GLY A 110 -42.92 35.59 -1.01
C GLY A 110 -42.23 35.74 -2.37
N VAL A 111 -40.90 35.71 -2.39
CA VAL A 111 -40.12 35.58 -3.62
C VAL A 111 -40.29 34.16 -4.16
N TYR A 112 -40.77 34.03 -5.41
CA TYR A 112 -41.21 32.76 -5.98
C TYR A 112 -40.14 31.98 -6.77
N ALA A 113 -38.98 32.58 -7.07
CA ALA A 113 -37.81 31.90 -7.65
C ALA A 113 -36.56 32.81 -7.60
N ILE A 114 -35.36 32.21 -7.56
CA ILE A 114 -34.05 32.87 -7.65
C ILE A 114 -33.31 32.31 -8.87
N PHE A 115 -32.73 33.17 -9.70
CA PHE A 115 -32.02 32.82 -10.93
C PHE A 115 -30.55 33.26 -10.89
N GLY A 116 -29.61 32.38 -11.25
CA GLY A 116 -28.17 32.71 -11.27
C GLY A 116 -27.21 31.66 -11.86
N MET A 117 -26.01 32.11 -12.26
CA MET A 117 -24.89 31.27 -12.72
C MET A 117 -23.85 31.12 -11.60
N ASN A 118 -23.46 29.90 -11.27
CA ASN A 118 -22.55 29.60 -10.15
C ASN A 118 -21.47 28.58 -10.54
N ASP A 119 -20.33 28.62 -9.85
CA ASP A 119 -19.28 27.60 -9.92
C ASP A 119 -19.61 26.36 -9.06
N PHE A 120 -18.84 25.27 -9.22
CA PHE A 120 -19.10 23.97 -8.57
C PHE A 120 -19.13 24.05 -7.03
N ALA A 121 -18.31 24.90 -6.42
CA ALA A 121 -18.23 25.06 -4.98
C ALA A 121 -19.42 25.86 -4.41
N SER A 122 -19.84 26.92 -5.10
CA SER A 122 -20.93 27.80 -4.64
C SER A 122 -22.32 27.21 -4.92
N MET A 123 -22.43 26.29 -5.88
CA MET A 123 -23.69 25.66 -6.28
C MET A 123 -24.40 24.94 -5.11
N SER A 124 -23.66 24.11 -4.37
CA SER A 124 -24.21 23.38 -3.21
C SER A 124 -24.73 24.32 -2.12
N THR A 125 -24.04 25.44 -1.93
CA THR A 125 -24.40 26.47 -0.95
C THR A 125 -25.65 27.23 -1.39
N MET A 126 -25.71 27.69 -2.64
CA MET A 126 -26.88 28.38 -3.20
C MET A 126 -28.12 27.49 -3.26
N GLN A 127 -27.95 26.23 -3.65
CA GLN A 127 -29.04 25.25 -3.63
C GLN A 127 -29.51 24.98 -2.20
N SER A 128 -28.59 24.91 -1.22
CA SER A 128 -28.94 24.76 0.20
C SER A 128 -29.69 25.98 0.74
N TYR A 129 -29.30 27.22 0.39
CA TYR A 129 -30.03 28.44 0.75
C TYR A 129 -31.42 28.49 0.12
N CYS A 130 -31.52 28.27 -1.19
CA CYS A 130 -32.79 28.27 -1.91
C CYS A 130 -33.73 27.16 -1.43
N SER A 131 -33.18 25.98 -1.10
CA SER A 131 -33.94 24.87 -0.51
C SER A 131 -34.36 25.14 0.93
N SER A 132 -33.56 25.88 1.70
CA SER A 132 -33.89 26.29 3.08
C SER A 132 -34.95 27.40 3.12
N LEU A 133 -34.92 28.31 2.14
CA LEU A 133 -35.86 29.43 2.01
C LEU A 133 -37.11 29.08 1.21
N GLN A 134 -37.23 27.86 0.69
CA GLN A 134 -38.33 27.39 -0.17
C GLN A 134 -38.49 28.19 -1.47
N VAL A 135 -37.39 28.68 -2.04
CA VAL A 135 -37.39 29.44 -3.29
C VAL A 135 -36.78 28.59 -4.41
N PRO A 136 -37.49 28.30 -5.51
CA PRO A 136 -36.97 27.60 -6.68
C PRO A 136 -35.69 28.24 -7.22
N TYR A 137 -34.59 27.47 -7.32
CA TYR A 137 -33.33 27.95 -7.88
C TYR A 137 -33.17 27.51 -9.33
N ILE A 138 -33.11 28.47 -10.26
CA ILE A 138 -33.00 28.21 -11.69
C ILE A 138 -31.60 28.61 -12.15
N THR A 139 -30.83 27.65 -12.67
CA THR A 139 -29.45 27.88 -13.12
C THR A 139 -29.19 27.26 -14.49
N THR A 140 -28.34 27.91 -15.29
CA THR A 140 -27.88 27.44 -16.61
C THR A 140 -26.54 26.70 -16.54
N SER A 141 -26.00 26.50 -15.33
CA SER A 141 -24.73 25.77 -15.09
C SER A 141 -24.95 24.25 -15.02
N TYR A 142 -23.89 23.44 -15.15
CA TYR A 142 -23.95 21.96 -15.28
C TYR A 142 -24.98 21.28 -14.35
N PRO A 143 -25.70 20.24 -14.84
CA PRO A 143 -26.71 19.55 -14.05
C PRO A 143 -26.09 18.92 -12.79
N PRO A 144 -26.80 18.96 -11.64
CA PRO A 144 -26.30 18.38 -10.41
C PRO A 144 -26.14 16.86 -10.57
N ILE A 145 -25.05 16.30 -10.03
CA ILE A 145 -24.96 14.86 -9.82
C ILE A 145 -26.05 14.50 -8.80
N THR A 146 -27.11 13.86 -9.30
CA THR A 146 -28.33 13.49 -8.58
C THR A 146 -28.01 12.47 -7.49
N ASN A 147 -27.69 12.96 -6.30
CA ASN A 147 -27.85 12.27 -5.01
C ASN A 147 -27.49 13.14 -3.78
N THR A 148 -27.05 14.38 -3.97
CA THR A 148 -26.43 15.18 -2.90
C THR A 148 -27.31 16.28 -2.30
N SER A 149 -28.55 16.47 -2.77
CA SER A 149 -29.41 17.60 -2.34
C SER A 149 -30.34 17.28 -1.16
N ASN A 150 -30.59 16.01 -0.85
CA ASN A 150 -31.68 15.63 0.07
C ASN A 150 -31.24 15.65 1.55
N VAL A 151 -30.05 15.16 1.88
CA VAL A 151 -29.57 15.08 3.28
C VAL A 151 -29.54 16.44 3.98
N SER A 152 -29.04 17.47 3.29
CA SER A 152 -28.80 18.81 3.87
C SER A 152 -30.07 19.47 4.41
N VAL A 153 -31.23 19.24 3.78
CA VAL A 153 -32.51 19.89 4.11
C VAL A 153 -33.14 19.29 5.37
N SER A 154 -33.16 17.95 5.50
CA SER A 154 -33.65 17.26 6.71
C SER A 154 -32.85 17.64 7.95
N PHE A 155 -31.52 17.67 7.80
CA PHE A 155 -30.61 18.09 8.85
C PHE A 155 -30.82 19.56 9.25
N SER A 156 -31.01 20.47 8.29
CA SER A 156 -31.27 21.89 8.57
C SER A 156 -32.58 22.10 9.35
N PHE A 157 -33.66 21.41 8.96
CA PHE A 157 -34.95 21.47 9.65
C PHE A 157 -34.86 20.92 11.09
N HIS A 158 -34.17 19.80 11.28
CA HIS A 158 -33.98 19.22 12.61
C HIS A 158 -33.19 20.15 13.54
N ILE A 159 -32.10 20.75 13.06
CA ILE A 159 -31.34 21.75 13.83
C ILE A 159 -32.27 22.88 14.28
N CYS A 160 -33.05 23.43 13.37
CA CYS A 160 -33.92 24.55 13.64
C CYS A 160 -35.08 24.24 14.59
N SER A 161 -35.65 23.03 14.51
CA SER A 161 -36.65 22.53 15.45
C SER A 161 -36.12 22.38 16.89
N ARG A 162 -34.79 22.27 17.07
CA ARG A 162 -34.15 22.14 18.39
C ARG A 162 -33.83 23.50 19.01
N PHE A 163 -33.82 24.55 18.20
CA PHE A 163 -33.57 25.92 18.58
C PHE A 163 -34.85 26.74 18.84
N GLY A 164 -35.94 26.44 18.11
CA GLY A 164 -37.22 27.15 18.26
C GLY A 164 -38.33 26.26 18.83
N ARG A 165 -38.73 26.51 20.09
CA ARG A 165 -40.15 26.59 20.57
C ARG A 165 -40.35 26.46 22.08
N SER A 166 -39.36 26.01 22.84
CA SER A 166 -39.43 25.91 24.31
C SER A 166 -38.12 26.42 24.87
N GLY A 167 -38.11 27.10 26.01
CA GLY A 167 -36.95 27.80 26.62
C GLY A 167 -35.68 26.97 26.93
N ASP A 168 -35.51 25.79 26.33
CA ASP A 168 -34.38 24.87 26.46
C ASP A 168 -33.51 24.90 25.19
N GLY A 169 -32.73 25.98 25.02
CA GLY A 169 -31.71 26.07 23.97
C GLY A 169 -30.51 25.15 24.24
N VAL A 170 -29.89 24.62 23.18
CA VAL A 170 -28.65 23.81 23.29
C VAL A 170 -27.42 24.70 23.29
N TYR A 171 -26.39 24.34 24.07
CA TYR A 171 -25.16 25.13 24.20
C TYR A 171 -24.08 24.78 23.16
N ALA A 172 -24.09 23.53 22.70
CA ALA A 172 -23.19 23.01 21.68
C ALA A 172 -23.90 21.87 20.93
N ILE A 173 -23.47 21.62 19.70
CA ILE A 173 -23.97 20.52 18.88
C ILE A 173 -22.84 19.51 18.68
N PHE A 174 -23.12 18.25 18.96
CA PHE A 174 -22.31 17.10 18.56
C PHE A 174 -22.98 16.41 17.38
N GLY A 175 -22.24 16.04 16.35
CA GLY A 175 -22.81 15.18 15.33
C GLY A 175 -21.84 14.44 14.42
N MET A 176 -22.41 13.47 13.73
CA MET A 176 -21.74 12.67 12.72
C MET A 176 -22.42 12.96 11.38
N ASN A 177 -21.63 13.46 10.43
CA ASN A 177 -22.12 13.89 9.14
C ASN A 177 -21.41 13.15 8.01
N ASP A 178 -22.14 12.93 6.94
CA ASP A 178 -21.53 12.58 5.66
C ASP A 178 -20.82 13.80 5.07
N PHE A 179 -19.89 13.56 4.14
CA PHE A 179 -19.15 14.62 3.47
C PHE A 179 -20.06 15.68 2.83
N ALA A 180 -21.24 15.27 2.33
CA ALA A 180 -22.21 16.16 1.68
C ALA A 180 -22.96 17.09 2.66
N SER A 181 -23.21 16.67 3.91
CA SER A 181 -23.94 17.48 4.90
C SER A 181 -23.05 18.36 5.77
N MET A 182 -21.73 18.14 5.72
CA MET A 182 -20.75 18.91 6.48
C MET A 182 -20.73 20.41 6.11
N SER A 183 -20.83 20.75 4.82
CA SER A 183 -20.83 22.15 4.36
C SER A 183 -22.04 22.93 4.89
N THR A 184 -23.22 22.29 4.87
CA THR A 184 -24.45 22.84 5.45
C THR A 184 -24.29 23.09 6.95
N MET A 185 -23.79 22.09 7.67
CA MET A 185 -23.56 22.19 9.12
C MET A 185 -22.59 23.29 9.49
N GLN A 186 -21.50 23.40 8.74
CA GLN A 186 -20.54 24.48 8.91
C GLN A 186 -21.18 25.85 8.69
N SER A 187 -22.01 26.01 7.66
CA SER A 187 -22.69 27.27 7.34
C SER A 187 -23.65 27.70 8.46
N TYR A 188 -24.54 26.80 8.90
CA TYR A 188 -25.50 27.08 9.96
C TYR A 188 -24.82 27.36 11.30
N CYS A 189 -23.85 26.53 11.69
CA CYS A 189 -23.15 26.69 12.96
C CYS A 189 -22.30 27.98 12.99
N SER A 190 -21.75 28.39 11.85
CA SER A 190 -21.04 29.66 11.74
C SER A 190 -22.00 30.86 11.80
N SER A 191 -23.16 30.76 11.15
CA SER A 191 -24.17 31.84 11.14
C SER A 191 -24.84 32.02 12.51
N LEU A 192 -25.24 30.92 13.14
CA LEU A 192 -25.85 30.91 14.47
C LEU A 192 -24.83 31.06 15.60
N GLN A 193 -23.53 31.07 15.27
CA GLN A 193 -22.42 31.05 16.22
C GLN A 193 -22.54 29.92 17.25
N VAL A 194 -22.95 28.72 16.85
CA VAL A 194 -23.05 27.57 17.76
C VAL A 194 -21.89 26.62 17.51
N PRO A 195 -21.08 26.28 18.53
CA PRO A 195 -19.98 25.33 18.35
C PRO A 195 -20.50 23.95 17.93
N TYR A 196 -19.94 23.43 16.85
CA TYR A 196 -20.24 22.12 16.28
C TYR A 196 -19.02 21.21 16.42
N ILE A 197 -19.17 20.13 17.17
CA ILE A 197 -18.12 19.12 17.37
C ILE A 197 -18.48 17.90 16.53
N THR A 198 -17.52 17.39 15.76
CA THR A 198 -17.76 16.29 14.82
C THR A 198 -16.69 15.21 14.86
N THR A 199 -17.12 13.95 14.75
CA THR A 199 -16.23 12.79 14.54
C THR A 199 -16.00 12.48 13.06
N SER A 200 -16.63 13.22 12.14
CA SER A 200 -16.48 13.04 10.70
C SER A 200 -15.15 13.58 10.18
N TYR A 201 -14.89 13.35 8.89
CA TYR A 201 -13.66 13.82 8.22
C TYR A 201 -13.35 15.29 8.55
N PRO A 202 -12.09 15.66 8.83
CA PRO A 202 -11.74 17.01 9.23
C PRO A 202 -12.17 18.04 8.18
N PRO A 203 -12.79 19.17 8.60
CA PRO A 203 -13.23 20.20 7.67
C PRO A 203 -12.01 20.84 6.98
N ILE A 204 -12.12 21.05 5.66
CA ILE A 204 -11.11 21.80 4.89
C ILE A 204 -11.49 23.27 4.99
N THR A 205 -11.16 23.89 6.12
CA THR A 205 -11.35 25.33 6.33
C THR A 205 -10.00 26.01 6.50
N ASN A 206 -9.83 27.13 5.78
CA ASN A 206 -8.67 28.02 5.95
C ASN A 206 -9.00 29.20 6.88
N THR A 207 -10.18 29.20 7.50
CA THR A 207 -10.65 30.27 8.40
C THR A 207 -10.48 29.85 9.86
N SER A 208 -9.77 30.67 10.63
CA SER A 208 -9.50 30.47 12.07
C SER A 208 -10.71 30.75 12.98
N THR A 209 -11.81 31.24 12.41
CA THR A 209 -13.07 31.55 13.10
C THR A 209 -14.14 30.50 12.88
N SER A 210 -13.78 29.32 12.38
CA SER A 210 -14.75 28.24 12.19
C SER A 210 -15.36 27.80 13.53
N PHE A 211 -16.69 27.70 13.56
CA PHE A 211 -17.44 27.12 14.67
C PHE A 211 -17.42 25.59 14.64
N VAL A 212 -16.70 24.97 13.69
CA VAL A 212 -16.58 23.52 13.56
C VAL A 212 -15.27 23.01 14.16
N LEU A 213 -15.36 22.01 15.02
CA LEU A 213 -14.25 21.35 15.71
C LEU A 213 -14.28 19.85 15.39
N SER A 214 -13.24 19.34 14.71
CA SER A 214 -13.14 17.91 14.37
C SER A 214 -12.22 17.18 15.35
N ILE A 215 -12.79 16.19 16.04
CA ILE A 215 -12.06 15.32 16.97
C ILE A 215 -11.35 14.16 16.25
N ARG A 216 -11.69 13.91 14.99
CA ARG A 216 -11.10 12.82 14.19
C ARG A 216 -9.64 13.16 13.83
N PRO A 217 -8.67 12.31 14.18
CA PRO A 217 -7.29 12.52 13.79
C PRO A 217 -7.10 12.26 12.28
N ASN A 218 -6.22 13.03 11.64
CA ASN A 218 -5.86 12.79 10.24
C ASN A 218 -4.82 11.66 10.12
N ILE A 219 -5.20 10.54 9.53
CA ILE A 219 -4.35 9.35 9.38
C ILE A 219 -3.43 9.39 8.14
N VAL A 220 -3.77 10.17 7.11
CA VAL A 220 -3.04 10.22 5.83
C VAL A 220 -1.55 10.52 5.99
N PRO A 221 -1.10 11.46 6.85
CA PRO A 221 0.32 11.70 7.08
C PRO A 221 1.07 10.49 7.63
N ALA A 222 0.45 9.70 8.53
CA ALA A 222 1.04 8.51 9.11
C ALA A 222 1.22 7.41 8.06
N VAL A 223 0.16 7.15 7.28
CA VAL A 223 0.16 6.19 6.17
C VAL A 223 1.26 6.53 5.17
N TYR A 224 1.33 7.80 4.77
CA TYR A 224 2.32 8.30 3.83
C TYR A 224 3.75 8.07 4.33
N GLU A 225 4.02 8.30 5.62
CA GLU A 225 5.35 8.13 6.19
C GLU A 225 5.74 6.66 6.33
N VAL A 226 4.79 5.77 6.68
CA VAL A 226 4.99 4.31 6.64
C VAL A 226 5.41 3.85 5.24
N ILE A 227 4.67 4.26 4.21
CA ILE A 227 4.94 3.90 2.81
C ILE A 227 6.34 4.39 2.38
N ARG A 228 6.68 5.63 2.72
CA ARG A 228 7.94 6.25 2.29
C ARG A 228 9.16 5.75 3.07
N LYS A 229 9.10 5.71 4.40
CA LYS A 229 10.26 5.41 5.26
C LYS A 229 10.42 3.91 5.52
N ARG A 230 9.33 3.21 5.83
CA ARG A 230 9.37 1.78 6.20
C ARG A 230 9.44 0.90 4.96
N TYR A 231 8.46 1.02 4.05
CA TYR A 231 8.35 0.10 2.91
C TYR A 231 9.04 0.60 1.64
N LYS A 232 9.38 1.90 1.57
CA LYS A 232 10.05 2.53 0.42
C LYS A 232 9.34 2.28 -0.91
N TRP A 233 8.01 2.20 -0.91
CA TRP A 233 7.24 1.94 -2.14
C TRP A 233 7.39 3.09 -3.14
N ARG A 234 7.63 2.73 -4.41
CA ARG A 234 7.66 3.66 -5.55
C ARG A 234 6.35 3.66 -6.34
N MET A 235 5.54 2.62 -6.20
CA MET A 235 4.24 2.49 -6.86
C MET A 235 3.28 1.70 -5.97
N PHE A 236 2.03 2.16 -5.89
CA PHE A 236 0.95 1.47 -5.19
C PHE A 236 -0.42 1.84 -5.77
N THR A 237 -1.39 0.96 -5.55
CA THR A 237 -2.79 1.16 -5.93
C THR A 237 -3.59 1.61 -4.70
N TYR A 238 -4.44 2.63 -4.86
CA TYR A 238 -5.30 3.19 -3.82
C TYR A 238 -6.76 2.84 -4.12
N LEU A 239 -7.38 2.04 -3.24
CA LEU A 239 -8.78 1.65 -3.33
C LEU A 239 -9.63 2.54 -2.43
N TYR A 240 -10.69 3.12 -3.00
CA TYR A 240 -11.66 3.96 -2.29
C TYR A 240 -13.06 3.78 -2.87
N ASP A 241 -14.11 4.15 -2.13
CA ASP A 241 -15.51 4.06 -2.57
C ASP A 241 -16.23 5.41 -2.40
N ASP A 242 -16.03 6.05 -1.24
CA ASP A 242 -16.75 7.23 -0.80
C ASP A 242 -15.99 8.55 -1.03
N ALA A 243 -16.67 9.65 -0.70
CA ALA A 243 -16.10 11.00 -0.78
C ALA A 243 -15.01 11.24 0.29
N GLU A 244 -15.08 10.57 1.45
CA GLU A 244 -14.01 10.63 2.47
C GLU A 244 -12.71 10.05 1.91
N GLY A 245 -12.78 8.89 1.24
CA GLY A 245 -11.64 8.25 0.60
C GLY A 245 -11.03 9.10 -0.52
N LEU A 246 -11.87 9.82 -1.28
CA LEU A 246 -11.38 10.78 -2.27
C LEU A 246 -10.62 11.96 -1.63
N ALA A 247 -11.12 12.50 -0.50
CA ALA A 247 -10.45 13.58 0.22
C ALA A 247 -9.08 13.12 0.78
N SER A 248 -9.01 11.90 1.32
CA SER A 248 -7.77 11.27 1.75
C SER A 248 -6.77 11.07 0.60
N LEU A 249 -7.26 10.59 -0.55
CA LEU A 249 -6.46 10.43 -1.76
C LEU A 249 -5.88 11.77 -2.24
N GLN A 250 -6.67 12.84 -2.26
CA GLN A 250 -6.19 14.18 -2.64
C GLN A 250 -5.06 14.65 -1.72
N GLN A 251 -5.19 14.44 -0.40
CA GLN A 251 -4.11 14.77 0.55
C GLN A 251 -2.86 13.91 0.31
N MET A 252 -3.03 12.64 -0.02
CA MET A 252 -1.93 11.73 -0.33
C MET A 252 -1.19 12.15 -1.60
N ILE A 253 -1.91 12.50 -2.67
CA ILE A 253 -1.35 13.03 -3.91
C ILE A 253 -0.61 14.34 -3.65
N LYS A 254 -1.17 15.26 -2.86
CA LYS A 254 -0.51 16.52 -2.49
C LYS A 254 0.82 16.27 -1.76
N LYS A 255 0.88 15.27 -0.87
CA LYS A 255 2.12 14.86 -0.17
C LYS A 255 3.12 14.14 -1.09
N ALA A 256 2.64 13.46 -2.13
CA ALA A 256 3.45 12.78 -3.12
C ALA A 256 3.96 13.69 -4.24
N LYS A 257 3.36 14.88 -4.43
CA LYS A 257 3.79 15.87 -5.44
C LYS A 257 5.28 16.18 -5.31
N GLY A 258 6.00 16.15 -6.44
CA GLY A 258 7.45 16.37 -6.49
C GLY A 258 8.32 15.17 -6.07
N LYS A 259 7.73 13.99 -5.85
CA LYS A 259 8.46 12.77 -5.47
C LYS A 259 8.24 11.67 -6.50
N LYS A 260 9.21 10.75 -6.63
CA LYS A 260 9.18 9.59 -7.55
C LYS A 260 8.23 8.48 -7.06
N ILE A 261 6.98 8.82 -6.75
CA ILE A 261 5.94 7.87 -6.29
C ILE A 261 4.77 7.91 -7.28
N LYS A 262 4.43 6.77 -7.88
CA LYS A 262 3.28 6.60 -8.78
C LYS A 262 2.08 6.07 -7.99
N ILE A 263 0.95 6.78 -8.03
CA ILE A 263 -0.29 6.39 -7.34
C ILE A 263 -1.33 6.03 -8.40
N LYS A 264 -1.84 4.80 -8.37
CA LYS A 264 -2.96 4.38 -9.22
C LYS A 264 -4.23 4.34 -8.38
N ALA A 265 -5.20 5.21 -8.65
CA ALA A 265 -6.45 5.23 -7.90
C ALA A 265 -7.51 4.36 -8.59
N ARG A 266 -8.26 3.56 -7.83
CA ARG A 266 -9.39 2.78 -8.32
C ARG A 266 -10.59 2.98 -7.40
N LYS A 267 -11.70 3.44 -7.98
CA LYS A 267 -12.97 3.60 -7.26
C LYS A 267 -13.74 2.29 -7.30
N LEU A 268 -14.17 1.80 -6.15
CA LEU A 268 -15.10 0.67 -6.05
C LEU A 268 -16.52 1.19 -6.33
N GLY A 269 -17.30 0.45 -7.11
CA GLY A 269 -18.65 0.89 -7.54
C GLY A 269 -19.65 -0.25 -7.41
N GLY A 270 -19.95 -0.64 -6.17
CA GLY A 270 -20.77 -1.81 -5.87
C GLY A 270 -20.04 -3.15 -6.07
N ILE A 271 -20.70 -4.25 -5.71
CA ILE A 271 -20.11 -5.60 -5.62
C ILE A 271 -19.57 -6.07 -6.99
N ASN A 272 -20.35 -5.95 -8.06
CA ASN A 272 -19.95 -6.45 -9.39
C ASN A 272 -18.71 -5.72 -9.92
N ASN A 273 -18.67 -4.39 -9.78
CA ASN A 273 -17.50 -3.59 -10.17
C ASN A 273 -16.29 -3.86 -9.26
N THR A 274 -16.52 -4.21 -8.00
CA THR A 274 -15.44 -4.57 -7.07
C THR A 274 -14.74 -5.85 -7.52
N VAL A 275 -15.50 -6.89 -7.89
CA VAL A 275 -14.95 -8.16 -8.37
C VAL A 275 -14.19 -7.97 -9.68
N SER A 276 -14.74 -7.23 -10.65
CA SER A 276 -14.03 -6.94 -11.90
C SER A 276 -12.74 -6.16 -11.64
N THR A 277 -12.79 -5.13 -10.78
CA THR A 277 -11.62 -4.34 -10.40
C THR A 277 -10.53 -5.20 -9.75
N LEU A 278 -10.90 -6.11 -8.85
CA LEU A 278 -9.94 -7.01 -8.20
C LEU A 278 -9.36 -8.03 -9.18
N ASN A 279 -10.16 -8.57 -10.10
CA ASN A 279 -9.67 -9.46 -11.16
C ASN A 279 -8.69 -8.74 -12.09
N ASP A 280 -9.00 -7.51 -12.50
CA ASP A 280 -8.10 -6.69 -13.30
C ASP A 280 -6.78 -6.42 -12.56
N MET A 281 -6.82 -6.24 -11.24
CA MET A 281 -5.64 -6.07 -10.40
C MET A 281 -4.83 -7.35 -10.27
N ASN A 282 -5.50 -8.51 -10.17
CA ASN A 282 -4.86 -9.81 -10.09
C ASN A 282 -4.11 -10.13 -11.40
N ASN A 283 -4.75 -9.87 -12.54
CA ASN A 283 -4.18 -10.05 -13.88
C ASN A 283 -3.07 -9.04 -14.20
N SER A 284 -3.10 -7.87 -13.58
CA SER A 284 -2.04 -6.86 -13.71
C SER A 284 -0.74 -7.33 -13.02
N THR A 285 0.40 -7.23 -13.70
CA THR A 285 1.69 -7.74 -13.20
C THR A 285 2.36 -6.85 -12.14
N GLY A 286 1.91 -5.59 -11.99
CA GLY A 286 2.59 -4.59 -11.15
C GLY A 286 1.83 -4.12 -9.89
N GLU A 287 0.55 -4.47 -9.72
CA GLU A 287 -0.29 -3.92 -8.66
C GLU A 287 -0.28 -4.77 -7.38
N ARG A 288 0.89 -4.99 -6.76
CA ARG A 288 1.03 -5.84 -5.56
C ARG A 288 0.95 -5.09 -4.23
N ASN A 289 1.19 -3.77 -4.26
CA ASN A 289 1.11 -2.88 -3.11
C ASN A 289 -0.24 -2.13 -3.13
N ILE A 290 -1.11 -2.40 -2.18
CA ILE A 290 -2.49 -1.91 -2.17
C ILE A 290 -2.77 -1.16 -0.87
N ILE A 291 -3.37 0.02 -0.99
CA ILE A 291 -3.96 0.77 0.13
C ILE A 291 -5.47 0.63 0.05
N ILE A 292 -6.09 0.24 1.16
CA ILE A 292 -7.54 0.10 1.28
C ILE A 292 -8.05 1.21 2.21
N ASP A 293 -8.78 2.17 1.64
CA ASP A 293 -9.44 3.26 2.37
C ASP A 293 -10.96 3.16 2.18
N LEU A 294 -11.57 2.30 2.99
CA LEU A 294 -12.99 1.94 2.93
C LEU A 294 -13.60 1.91 4.34
N ASP A 295 -14.93 2.03 4.44
CA ASP A 295 -15.66 1.84 5.71
C ASP A 295 -15.54 0.38 6.20
N ARG A 296 -15.91 0.13 7.47
CA ARG A 296 -15.71 -1.16 8.13
C ARG A 296 -16.40 -2.30 7.37
N LYS A 297 -17.69 -2.13 7.07
CA LYS A 297 -18.50 -3.17 6.41
C LYS A 297 -17.99 -3.50 5.01
N THR A 298 -17.62 -2.46 4.25
CA THR A 298 -17.04 -2.58 2.91
C THR A 298 -15.65 -3.22 2.93
N THR A 299 -14.82 -2.90 3.93
CA THR A 299 -13.50 -3.51 4.11
C THR A 299 -13.62 -5.01 4.35
N GLU A 300 -14.51 -5.44 5.24
CA GLU A 300 -14.76 -6.86 5.52
C GLU A 300 -15.21 -7.61 4.26
N ALA A 301 -16.13 -7.03 3.48
CA ALA A 301 -16.59 -7.60 2.21
C ALA A 301 -15.45 -7.74 1.18
N VAL A 302 -14.63 -6.69 1.01
CA VAL A 302 -13.49 -6.69 0.08
C VAL A 302 -12.42 -7.69 0.52
N LEU A 303 -12.12 -7.80 1.81
CA LEU A 303 -11.15 -8.78 2.32
C LEU A 303 -11.60 -10.21 2.05
N ARG A 304 -12.89 -10.53 2.19
CA ARG A 304 -13.44 -11.83 1.81
C ARG A 304 -13.27 -12.11 0.32
N MET A 305 -13.54 -11.13 -0.55
CA MET A 305 -13.32 -11.27 -2.00
C MET A 305 -11.84 -11.47 -2.34
N ILE A 306 -10.93 -10.72 -1.71
CA ILE A 306 -9.48 -10.86 -1.87
C ILE A 306 -9.02 -12.28 -1.51
N THR A 307 -9.58 -12.86 -0.44
CA THR A 307 -9.32 -14.26 -0.07
C THR A 307 -9.80 -15.23 -1.13
N LEU A 308 -11.03 -15.06 -1.63
CA LEU A 308 -11.62 -15.92 -2.67
C LEU A 308 -10.81 -15.87 -3.98
N LEU A 309 -10.27 -14.71 -4.32
CA LEU A 309 -9.42 -14.49 -5.51
C LEU A 309 -7.95 -14.90 -5.29
N GLN A 310 -7.61 -15.53 -4.16
CA GLN A 310 -6.26 -15.98 -3.81
C GLN A 310 -5.20 -14.86 -3.79
N MET A 311 -5.62 -13.61 -3.60
CA MET A 311 -4.75 -12.43 -3.55
C MET A 311 -4.11 -12.22 -2.17
N LEU A 312 -4.13 -13.23 -1.30
CA LEU A 312 -3.45 -13.24 0.00
C LEU A 312 -2.10 -13.98 -0.03
N THR A 313 -1.57 -14.31 -1.21
CA THR A 313 -0.27 -14.98 -1.39
C THR A 313 0.92 -13.99 -1.38
N SER A 314 2.16 -14.46 -1.28
CA SER A 314 3.33 -13.59 -1.57
C SER A 314 3.37 -13.36 -3.09
N PRO A 315 3.49 -12.12 -3.61
CA PRO A 315 4.10 -10.92 -3.01
C PRO A 315 3.11 -9.81 -2.57
N TRP A 316 1.85 -10.12 -2.32
CA TRP A 316 0.83 -9.10 -2.01
C TRP A 316 1.11 -8.37 -0.69
N HIS A 317 0.91 -7.05 -0.67
CA HIS A 317 1.06 -6.22 0.53
C HIS A 317 -0.07 -5.19 0.63
N TYR A 318 -0.85 -5.29 1.70
CA TYR A 318 -2.00 -4.44 2.00
C TYR A 318 -1.72 -3.48 3.15
N VAL A 319 -2.12 -2.23 2.97
CA VAL A 319 -2.19 -1.20 4.02
C VAL A 319 -3.64 -0.81 4.20
N ILE A 320 -4.23 -1.16 5.34
CA ILE A 320 -5.63 -0.90 5.66
C ILE A 320 -5.70 0.38 6.49
N MET A 321 -6.31 1.42 5.93
CA MET A 321 -6.40 2.74 6.57
C MET A 321 -7.45 2.81 7.67
N ASN A 322 -8.48 1.96 7.62
CA ASN A 322 -9.56 1.95 8.59
C ASN A 322 -9.07 1.47 9.98
N PRO A 323 -9.16 2.29 11.04
CA PRO A 323 -8.70 1.92 12.38
C PRO A 323 -9.46 0.75 13.03
N ASP A 324 -10.66 0.41 12.54
CA ASP A 324 -11.45 -0.72 13.04
C ASP A 324 -10.92 -2.08 12.59
N PHE A 325 -9.81 -2.16 11.85
CA PHE A 325 -9.24 -3.46 11.47
C PHE A 325 -8.89 -4.36 12.67
N SER A 326 -8.65 -3.79 13.85
CA SER A 326 -8.40 -4.56 15.07
C SER A 326 -9.59 -5.36 15.58
N ILE A 327 -10.81 -4.93 15.22
CA ILE A 327 -12.09 -5.53 15.67
C ILE A 327 -12.79 -6.36 14.58
N MET A 328 -12.23 -6.40 13.37
CA MET A 328 -12.73 -7.24 12.29
C MET A 328 -12.38 -8.71 12.54
N ASP A 329 -13.18 -9.61 11.97
CA ASP A 329 -12.82 -11.03 11.91
C ASP A 329 -11.62 -11.22 10.97
N ARG A 330 -10.52 -11.74 11.53
CA ARG A 330 -9.24 -11.95 10.85
C ARG A 330 -8.93 -13.43 10.66
N GLU A 331 -9.81 -14.35 11.05
CA GLU A 331 -9.58 -15.79 10.88
C GLU A 331 -9.30 -16.12 9.42
N VAL A 332 -10.04 -15.47 8.52
CA VAL A 332 -9.89 -15.59 7.06
C VAL A 332 -8.49 -15.15 6.57
N LEU A 333 -7.80 -14.28 7.31
CA LEU A 333 -6.47 -13.76 6.95
C LEU A 333 -5.31 -14.58 7.53
N SER A 334 -5.59 -15.53 8.42
CA SER A 334 -4.59 -16.36 9.10
C SER A 334 -3.80 -17.24 8.14
N TYR A 335 -4.46 -17.75 7.10
CA TYR A 335 -3.90 -18.67 6.11
C TYR A 335 -3.15 -17.98 4.95
N GLY A 336 -3.27 -16.66 4.81
CA GLY A 336 -2.56 -15.88 3.80
C GLY A 336 -1.05 -15.77 4.08
N LYS A 337 -0.23 -15.44 3.08
CA LYS A 337 1.19 -15.04 3.23
C LYS A 337 1.43 -13.54 2.93
N ALA A 338 0.40 -12.79 2.53
CA ALA A 338 0.49 -11.36 2.21
C ALA A 338 0.88 -10.49 3.42
N ASN A 339 1.68 -9.44 3.25
CA ASN A 339 1.95 -8.52 4.36
C ASN A 339 0.74 -7.61 4.59
N ILE A 340 0.25 -7.50 5.82
CA ILE A 340 -0.91 -6.66 6.15
C ILE A 340 -0.53 -5.72 7.30
N THR A 341 -0.65 -4.43 7.01
CA THR A 341 -0.40 -3.34 7.95
C THR A 341 -1.69 -2.58 8.17
N SER A 342 -2.01 -2.27 9.41
CA SER A 342 -3.16 -1.44 9.75
C SER A 342 -2.77 -0.38 10.75
N PHE A 343 -3.72 0.47 11.08
CA PHE A 343 -3.56 1.50 12.09
C PHE A 343 -4.56 1.25 13.21
N GLN A 344 -4.19 1.63 14.43
CA GLN A 344 -5.06 1.53 15.59
C GLN A 344 -5.01 2.86 16.35
N LEU A 345 -6.20 3.32 16.77
CA LEU A 345 -6.35 4.58 17.48
C LEU A 345 -6.48 4.38 19.00
N ILE A 346 -7.18 3.32 19.43
CA ILE A 346 -7.40 3.00 20.84
C ILE A 346 -6.27 2.09 21.30
N ASP A 347 -5.53 2.50 22.33
CA ASP A 347 -4.50 1.65 22.95
C ASP A 347 -5.09 0.85 24.12
N PRO A 348 -5.31 -0.46 24.00
CA PRO A 348 -5.85 -1.28 25.09
C PRO A 348 -4.84 -1.47 26.23
N THR A 349 -3.56 -1.14 26.04
CA THR A 349 -2.54 -1.23 27.10
C THR A 349 -2.59 -0.06 28.07
N ASN A 350 -3.29 1.02 27.74
CA ASN A 350 -3.48 2.15 28.63
C ASN A 350 -4.54 1.81 29.70
N GLY A 351 -4.19 1.93 30.98
CA GLY A 351 -5.07 1.53 32.10
C GLY A 351 -6.45 2.18 32.06
N THR A 352 -6.55 3.47 31.67
CA THR A 352 -7.86 4.15 31.56
C THR A 352 -8.71 3.59 30.42
N ALA A 353 -8.09 3.24 29.29
CA ALA A 353 -8.80 2.64 28.17
C ALA A 353 -9.22 1.21 28.50
N MET A 354 -8.35 0.45 29.18
CA MET A 354 -8.65 -0.90 29.67
C MET A 354 -9.87 -0.92 30.60
N ASP A 355 -9.95 -0.01 31.57
CA ASP A 355 -11.07 0.09 32.50
C ASP A 355 -12.39 0.41 31.79
N VAL A 356 -12.38 1.35 30.84
CA VAL A 356 -13.56 1.73 30.06
C VAL A 356 -14.01 0.61 29.14
N LEU A 357 -13.08 -0.07 28.45
CA LEU A 357 -13.40 -1.21 27.57
C LEU A 357 -13.93 -2.41 28.38
N ALA A 358 -13.37 -2.68 29.57
CA ALA A 358 -13.87 -3.71 30.46
C ALA A 358 -15.31 -3.42 30.92
N SER A 359 -15.60 -2.17 31.27
CA SER A 359 -16.98 -1.78 31.62
C SER A 359 -17.91 -1.84 30.40
N TRP A 360 -17.45 -1.44 29.21
CA TRP A 360 -18.23 -1.48 27.96
C TRP A 360 -18.66 -2.90 27.59
N LYS A 361 -17.77 -3.88 27.81
CA LYS A 361 -18.07 -5.31 27.61
C LYS A 361 -19.17 -5.83 28.55
N GLY A 362 -19.27 -5.28 29.76
CA GLY A 362 -20.29 -5.67 30.74
C GLY A 362 -21.63 -4.93 30.62
N LEU A 363 -21.77 -4.01 29.66
CA LEU A 363 -23.03 -3.29 29.46
C LEU A 363 -24.06 -4.16 28.75
N ASP A 364 -25.30 -3.99 29.17
CA ASP A 364 -26.46 -4.63 28.55
C ASP A 364 -26.71 -4.07 27.12
N PRO A 365 -26.65 -4.92 26.07
CA PRO A 365 -26.89 -4.49 24.69
C PRO A 365 -28.31 -3.97 24.42
N ASP A 366 -29.31 -4.36 25.20
CA ASP A 366 -30.69 -3.87 25.03
C ASP A 366 -30.79 -2.39 25.44
N THR A 367 -30.08 -2.02 26.51
CA THR A 367 -29.99 -0.63 26.96
C THR A 367 -29.03 0.22 26.09
N TYR A 368 -27.92 -0.38 25.67
CA TYR A 368 -26.90 0.28 24.83
C TYR A 368 -26.62 -0.57 23.59
N PRO A 369 -27.38 -0.37 22.49
CA PRO A 369 -27.16 -1.09 21.24
C PRO A 369 -25.71 -0.98 20.76
N GLY A 370 -25.12 -2.12 20.41
CA GLY A 370 -23.72 -2.21 19.97
C GLY A 370 -22.68 -2.37 21.09
N ALA A 371 -23.08 -2.26 22.37
CA ALA A 371 -22.24 -2.59 23.51
C ALA A 371 -22.10 -4.11 23.72
N GLY A 372 -21.38 -4.54 24.77
CA GLY A 372 -21.17 -5.96 25.07
C GLY A 372 -20.03 -6.63 24.29
N LYS A 373 -19.25 -5.86 23.52
CA LYS A 373 -18.10 -6.34 22.72
C LYS A 373 -16.78 -6.09 23.45
N ASP A 374 -15.77 -6.90 23.15
CA ASP A 374 -14.40 -6.76 23.73
C ASP A 374 -13.74 -5.42 23.39
N MET A 375 -14.04 -4.86 22.22
CA MET A 375 -13.54 -3.58 21.77
C MET A 375 -14.66 -2.73 21.20
N MET A 376 -14.55 -1.42 21.44
CA MET A 376 -15.41 -0.38 20.88
C MET A 376 -14.86 0.09 19.53
N GLY A 377 -15.73 0.36 18.55
CA GLY A 377 -15.30 0.96 17.28
C GLY A 377 -14.68 2.35 17.45
N TYR A 378 -13.77 2.76 16.56
CA TYR A 378 -13.05 4.04 16.73
C TYR A 378 -13.98 5.25 16.65
N LYS A 379 -15.05 5.21 15.84
CA LYS A 379 -16.06 6.27 15.77
C LYS A 379 -16.83 6.42 17.09
N ALA A 380 -17.15 5.29 17.73
CA ALA A 380 -17.78 5.25 19.04
C ALA A 380 -16.84 5.75 20.16
N ALA A 381 -15.56 5.38 20.10
CA ALA A 381 -14.55 5.90 21.04
C ALA A 381 -14.35 7.41 20.91
N LEU A 382 -14.39 7.95 19.68
CA LEU A 382 -14.38 9.40 19.45
C LEU A 382 -15.65 10.07 20.03
N ALA A 383 -16.82 9.44 19.91
CA ALA A 383 -18.06 9.96 20.49
C ALA A 383 -18.01 9.99 22.04
N PHE A 384 -17.45 8.96 22.67
CA PHE A 384 -17.18 8.95 24.11
C PHE A 384 -16.21 10.08 24.51
N ASP A 385 -15.15 10.30 23.73
CA ASP A 385 -14.18 11.38 23.95
C ASP A 385 -14.78 12.78 23.79
N VAL A 386 -15.84 12.96 22.99
CA VAL A 386 -16.54 14.26 22.89
C VAL A 386 -17.12 14.68 24.24
N VAL A 387 -17.69 13.75 25.02
CA VAL A 387 -18.19 14.04 26.37
C VAL A 387 -17.07 14.55 27.27
N ARG A 388 -15.86 13.97 27.14
CA ARG A 388 -14.68 14.40 27.88
C ARG A 388 -14.23 15.82 27.52
N VAL A 389 -14.27 16.16 26.23
CA VAL A 389 -13.93 17.51 25.74
C VAL A 389 -14.94 18.54 26.23
N ILE A 390 -16.24 18.27 26.07
CA ILE A 390 -17.31 19.18 26.48
C ILE A 390 -17.30 19.39 27.99
N SER A 391 -17.30 18.32 28.78
CA SER A 391 -17.27 18.42 30.25
C SER A 391 -16.10 19.25 30.76
N ASN A 392 -14.89 19.06 30.21
CA ASN A 392 -13.71 19.84 30.59
C ASN A 392 -13.84 21.32 30.24
N ALA A 393 -14.34 21.63 29.03
CA ALA A 393 -14.54 23.00 28.57
C ALA A 393 -15.54 23.76 29.46
N PHE A 394 -16.69 23.15 29.73
CA PHE A 394 -17.72 23.75 30.59
C PHE A 394 -17.27 23.85 32.05
N TRP A 395 -16.49 22.89 32.55
CA TRP A 395 -15.90 22.97 33.88
C TRP A 395 -14.94 24.15 34.01
N LYS A 396 -13.99 24.32 33.09
CA LYS A 396 -13.08 25.48 33.07
C LYS A 396 -13.82 26.81 32.94
N MET A 397 -14.92 26.81 32.19
CA MET A 397 -15.75 27.99 32.01
C MET A 397 -16.50 28.37 33.30
N LYS A 398 -17.00 27.37 34.04
CA LYS A 398 -17.59 27.56 35.39
C LYS A 398 -16.56 28.09 36.38
N ASP A 399 -15.37 27.49 36.39
CA ASP A 399 -14.26 27.88 37.29
C ASP A 399 -13.76 29.30 37.01
N SER A 400 -13.84 29.75 35.75
CA SER A 400 -13.53 31.13 35.35
C SER A 400 -14.60 32.16 35.76
N GLY A 401 -15.65 31.76 36.49
CA GLY A 401 -16.71 32.65 36.98
C GLY A 401 -17.62 33.22 35.89
N LYS A 402 -17.70 32.58 34.71
CA LYS A 402 -18.54 33.07 33.61
C LYS A 402 -20.01 32.65 33.78
N ASP A 403 -20.92 33.62 33.70
CA ASP A 403 -22.36 33.39 33.65
C ASP A 403 -22.80 32.93 32.25
N LEU A 404 -23.66 31.91 32.20
CA LEU A 404 -24.20 31.27 31.00
C LEU A 404 -25.73 31.24 30.99
N SER A 405 -26.39 32.06 31.80
CA SER A 405 -27.83 32.20 31.78
C SER A 405 -28.32 32.58 30.37
N LEU A 406 -29.00 31.64 29.69
CA LEU A 406 -29.59 31.85 28.36
C LEU A 406 -30.73 32.87 28.48
N LYS A 407 -30.44 34.14 28.21
CA LYS A 407 -31.47 35.20 28.13
C LYS A 407 -32.30 35.13 26.85
N SER A 408 -31.85 34.39 25.83
CA SER A 408 -32.60 34.10 24.61
C SER A 408 -31.96 32.94 23.83
N SER A 409 -32.72 31.88 23.53
CA SER A 409 -32.30 30.85 22.58
C SER A 409 -32.27 31.42 21.16
N PRO A 410 -31.22 31.15 20.37
CA PRO A 410 -31.23 31.54 18.96
C PRO A 410 -32.39 30.81 18.28
N THR A 411 -33.19 31.50 17.46
CA THR A 411 -34.20 30.87 16.60
C THR A 411 -33.71 30.90 15.17
N CYS A 412 -33.80 29.77 14.46
CA CYS A 412 -33.40 29.72 13.05
C CYS A 412 -34.19 30.69 12.18
N ASP A 413 -35.46 30.94 12.51
CA ASP A 413 -36.33 31.84 11.77
C ASP A 413 -35.82 33.30 11.74
N SER A 414 -34.97 33.68 12.70
CA SER A 414 -34.38 35.02 12.78
C SER A 414 -32.88 35.06 12.55
N LEU A 415 -32.22 33.90 12.31
CA LEU A 415 -30.76 33.74 12.18
C LEU A 415 -29.97 34.47 13.27
N ARG A 416 -30.53 34.63 14.47
CA ARG A 416 -29.86 35.34 15.57
C ARG A 416 -28.71 34.51 16.09
N ALA A 417 -27.52 35.10 16.10
CA ALA A 417 -26.32 34.50 16.67
C ALA A 417 -26.47 34.25 18.17
N SER A 418 -25.86 33.17 18.66
CA SER A 418 -25.77 32.87 20.09
C SER A 418 -24.83 33.85 20.81
N ASN A 419 -25.33 34.51 21.87
CA ASN A 419 -24.56 35.48 22.66
C ASN A 419 -23.32 34.88 23.34
N TYR A 420 -23.30 33.57 23.59
CA TYR A 420 -22.21 32.86 24.29
C TYR A 420 -21.41 31.94 23.38
N GLY A 421 -21.87 31.75 22.15
CA GLY A 421 -21.32 30.82 21.18
C GLY A 421 -19.81 30.92 20.97
N GLU A 422 -19.32 32.13 20.72
CA GLU A 422 -17.90 32.39 20.51
C GLU A 422 -17.08 32.14 21.79
N GLN A 423 -17.66 32.39 22.97
CA GLN A 423 -17.00 32.11 24.23
C GLN A 423 -16.86 30.60 24.46
N ILE A 424 -17.95 29.85 24.25
CA ILE A 424 -17.98 28.39 24.37
C ILE A 424 -16.97 27.77 23.38
N ARG A 425 -16.97 28.23 22.12
CA ARG A 425 -16.00 27.83 21.10
C ARG A 425 -14.55 28.02 21.57
N LYS A 426 -14.22 29.19 22.11
CA LYS A 426 -12.88 29.50 22.64
C LYS A 426 -12.47 28.55 23.76
N PHE A 427 -13.35 28.21 24.69
CA PHE A 427 -13.04 27.24 25.73
C PHE A 427 -12.83 25.83 25.18
N ILE A 428 -13.68 25.38 24.24
CA ILE A 428 -13.54 24.05 23.62
C ILE A 428 -12.22 23.96 22.82
N SER A 429 -11.87 24.98 22.04
CA SER A 429 -10.62 25.00 21.25
C SER A 429 -9.35 24.94 22.12
N LYS A 430 -9.39 25.43 23.36
CA LYS A 430 -8.28 25.43 24.32
C LYS A 430 -8.22 24.18 25.20
N VAL A 431 -9.08 23.19 24.95
CA VAL A 431 -9.06 21.93 25.70
C VAL A 431 -7.76 21.18 25.41
N ASN A 432 -7.18 20.65 26.48
CA ASN A 432 -6.05 19.72 26.46
C ASN A 432 -6.37 18.60 27.42
N VAL A 433 -6.85 17.47 26.89
CA VAL A 433 -7.30 16.31 27.66
C VAL A 433 -6.80 15.02 27.03
N SER A 434 -6.61 14.00 27.86
CA SER A 434 -6.38 12.62 27.42
C SER A 434 -7.71 11.88 27.39
N GLY A 435 -8.09 11.39 26.21
CA GLY A 435 -9.25 10.54 25.97
C GLY A 435 -8.87 9.07 25.73
N LEU A 436 -9.85 8.24 25.36
CA LEU A 436 -9.66 6.87 24.88
C LEU A 436 -8.78 6.81 23.63
N THR A 437 -8.90 7.81 22.76
CA THR A 437 -8.11 7.95 21.54
C THR A 437 -6.78 8.68 21.76
N GLY A 438 -6.33 8.83 23.01
CA GLY A 438 -5.10 9.52 23.39
C GLY A 438 -5.29 11.03 23.57
N ASN A 439 -4.24 11.81 23.33
CA ASN A 439 -4.25 13.26 23.53
C ASN A 439 -5.19 13.99 22.54
N ILE A 440 -6.01 14.90 23.05
CA ILE A 440 -6.97 15.70 22.29
C ILE A 440 -6.65 17.18 22.52
N GLN A 441 -6.18 17.83 21.45
CA GLN A 441 -5.91 19.27 21.36
C GLN A 441 -6.31 19.75 19.96
N PHE A 442 -6.74 20.99 19.83
CA PHE A 442 -7.14 21.59 18.55
C PHE A 442 -6.13 22.65 18.08
N ASP A 443 -6.02 22.84 16.77
CA ASP A 443 -5.39 24.02 16.19
C ASP A 443 -6.39 25.19 16.07
N ASP A 444 -5.91 26.34 15.61
CA ASP A 444 -6.74 27.54 15.42
C ASP A 444 -7.87 27.34 14.39
N PHE A 445 -7.80 26.27 13.58
CA PHE A 445 -8.81 25.90 12.58
C PHE A 445 -9.79 24.84 13.10
N GLY A 446 -9.68 24.44 14.36
CA GLY A 446 -10.55 23.43 14.97
C GLY A 446 -10.21 21.99 14.60
N ARG A 447 -9.01 21.72 14.08
CA ARG A 447 -8.55 20.36 13.74
C ARG A 447 -7.72 19.76 14.85
N ARG A 448 -7.87 18.47 15.10
CA ARG A 448 -7.09 17.77 16.12
C ARG A 448 -5.59 17.74 15.77
N VAL A 449 -4.75 18.01 16.77
CA VAL A 449 -3.27 18.04 16.67
C VAL A 449 -2.62 17.36 17.88
N LYS A 450 -1.31 17.07 17.77
CA LYS A 450 -0.52 16.37 18.81
C LYS A 450 -1.13 15.03 19.26
N TYR A 451 -1.71 14.30 18.31
CA TYR A 451 -2.21 12.94 18.51
C TYR A 451 -1.16 11.91 18.08
N ALA A 452 -1.31 10.69 18.58
CA ALA A 452 -0.51 9.53 18.22
C ALA A 452 -1.38 8.50 17.49
N ILE A 453 -0.81 7.81 16.51
CA ILE A 453 -1.46 6.70 15.80
C ILE A 453 -0.57 5.47 15.91
N GLN A 454 -1.13 4.33 16.27
CA GLN A 454 -0.38 3.08 16.38
C GLN A 454 -0.34 2.38 15.04
N VAL A 455 0.84 1.91 14.64
CA VAL A 455 1.04 1.11 13.43
C VAL A 455 1.07 -0.35 13.85
N MET A 456 0.11 -1.11 13.35
CA MET A 456 -0.08 -2.52 13.67
C MET A 456 0.29 -3.37 12.45
N GLU A 457 1.01 -4.47 12.67
CA GLU A 457 1.26 -5.47 11.64
C GLU A 457 0.62 -6.80 12.06
N LEU A 458 0.02 -7.48 11.09
CA LEU A 458 -0.57 -8.81 11.27
C LEU A 458 0.55 -9.85 11.43
N GLN A 459 0.65 -10.45 12.61
CA GLN A 459 1.56 -11.55 12.88
C GLN A 459 0.87 -12.89 12.66
N ARG A 460 1.65 -13.85 12.16
CA ARG A 460 1.23 -15.22 11.87
C ARG A 460 1.91 -16.20 12.83
N PRO A 461 1.30 -17.37 13.11
CA PRO A 461 0.08 -17.95 12.51
C PRO A 461 -1.26 -17.49 13.12
N LYS A 462 -1.25 -16.86 14.30
CA LYS A 462 -2.48 -16.56 15.08
C LYS A 462 -3.32 -15.38 14.56
N ALA A 463 -3.03 -14.83 13.38
CA ALA A 463 -3.63 -13.60 12.85
C ALA A 463 -3.73 -12.46 13.89
N SER A 464 -2.72 -12.35 14.76
CA SER A 464 -2.72 -11.39 15.86
C SER A 464 -2.07 -10.08 15.43
N LEU A 465 -2.71 -8.94 15.68
CA LEU A 465 -2.10 -7.64 15.43
C LEU A 465 -1.11 -7.28 16.53
N THR A 466 0.08 -6.86 16.13
CA THR A 466 1.12 -6.38 17.06
C THR A 466 1.50 -4.95 16.74
N LYS A 467 1.67 -4.11 17.77
CA LYS A 467 2.15 -2.74 17.63
C LYS A 467 3.62 -2.75 17.22
N VAL A 468 3.93 -2.25 16.04
CA VAL A 468 5.30 -2.21 15.49
C VAL A 468 5.91 -0.82 15.57
N ALA A 469 5.09 0.22 15.45
CA ALA A 469 5.54 1.59 15.56
C ALA A 469 4.41 2.48 16.09
N GLU A 470 4.78 3.70 16.45
CA GLU A 470 3.87 4.76 16.83
C GLU A 470 4.21 6.01 16.03
N TRP A 471 3.22 6.59 15.38
CA TRP A 471 3.37 7.80 14.60
C TRP A 471 2.86 9.01 15.39
N LEU A 472 3.71 10.01 15.55
CA LEU A 472 3.39 11.25 16.26
C LEU A 472 3.16 12.40 15.28
N HIS A 473 2.02 13.09 15.41
CA HIS A 473 1.65 14.19 14.52
C HIS A 473 2.56 15.42 14.64
N ARG A 474 3.02 15.76 15.87
CA ARG A 474 3.88 16.92 16.14
C ARG A 474 4.93 16.60 17.21
N TRP A 475 6.16 17.04 16.91
CA TRP A 475 7.42 17.07 17.67
C TRP A 475 7.60 16.15 18.90
N PRO A 476 8.56 15.21 18.84
CA PRO A 476 9.28 14.78 17.63
C PRO A 476 8.27 14.15 16.65
N SER A 477 8.07 14.79 15.49
CA SER A 477 7.10 14.33 14.48
C SER A 477 7.71 13.18 13.71
N GLY A 478 6.99 12.07 13.60
CA GLY A 478 7.40 10.96 12.75
C GLY A 478 7.13 9.60 13.35
N LEU A 479 7.55 8.56 12.62
CA LEU A 479 7.54 7.19 13.15
C LEU A 479 8.58 7.04 14.26
N SER A 480 8.08 6.84 15.48
CA SER A 480 8.84 6.26 16.58
C SER A 480 8.68 4.75 16.51
N TYR A 481 9.76 4.05 16.19
CA TYR A 481 9.80 2.62 16.40
C TYR A 481 9.97 2.41 17.91
N LYS A 482 9.14 1.56 18.53
CA LYS A 482 9.62 0.95 19.77
C LYS A 482 10.86 0.18 19.35
N ASP A 483 11.97 0.38 20.04
CA ASP A 483 13.12 -0.49 19.92
C ASP A 483 12.56 -1.89 20.00
N ARG A 484 12.54 -2.59 18.85
CA ARG A 484 12.57 -4.03 18.91
C ARG A 484 13.82 -4.25 19.78
N PRO A 485 13.76 -4.94 20.94
CA PRO A 485 14.96 -5.72 21.28
C PRO A 485 15.28 -6.39 19.97
N PRO A 486 16.52 -6.23 19.44
CA PRO A 486 16.87 -6.69 18.10
C PRO A 486 16.15 -7.99 18.02
N VAL A 487 15.23 -8.12 17.04
CA VAL A 487 14.67 -9.43 16.79
C VAL A 487 15.97 -10.19 16.62
N LYS A 488 16.35 -10.94 17.66
CA LYS A 488 17.02 -12.19 17.52
C LYS A 488 16.08 -12.72 16.49
N VAL A 489 16.55 -12.67 15.26
CA VAL A 489 16.07 -13.55 14.24
C VAL A 489 16.36 -14.85 14.97
N ASN A 490 15.43 -15.28 15.82
CA ASN A 490 14.96 -16.63 15.86
C ASN A 490 14.86 -16.82 14.38
N ARG A 491 15.91 -17.47 13.86
CA ARG A 491 15.99 -18.02 12.53
C ARG A 491 14.75 -18.89 12.49
N SER A 492 13.59 -18.27 12.32
CA SER A 492 12.41 -18.89 11.81
C SER A 492 12.95 -19.37 10.50
N GLU A 493 13.18 -20.67 10.48
CA GLU A 493 13.70 -21.54 9.44
C GLU A 493 12.91 -21.29 8.15
N GLY A 494 13.03 -20.08 7.62
CA GLY A 494 12.37 -19.61 6.43
C GLY A 494 13.07 -20.32 5.30
N LEU A 495 12.41 -21.33 4.79
CA LEU A 495 12.87 -22.12 3.66
C LEU A 495 13.04 -21.20 2.45
N VAL A 496 14.27 -20.88 2.09
CA VAL A 496 14.61 -20.03 0.94
C VAL A 496 14.23 -20.77 -0.34
N ARG A 497 13.37 -20.20 -1.17
CA ARG A 497 12.98 -20.79 -2.45
C ARG A 497 13.99 -20.41 -3.51
N VAL A 498 14.73 -21.39 -4.00
CA VAL A 498 15.76 -21.21 -5.02
C VAL A 498 15.22 -21.65 -6.36
N THR A 499 15.15 -20.74 -7.32
CA THR A 499 14.86 -21.06 -8.72
C THR A 499 16.16 -21.36 -9.46
N SER A 500 16.11 -22.34 -10.35
CA SER A 500 17.25 -22.75 -11.18
C SER A 500 16.74 -23.33 -12.51
N ILE A 501 17.66 -23.64 -13.43
CA ILE A 501 17.37 -24.15 -14.78
C ILE A 501 18.16 -25.43 -15.02
N MET A 502 17.53 -26.41 -15.66
CA MET A 502 18.14 -27.71 -15.99
C MET A 502 19.20 -27.54 -17.07
N GLU A 503 20.48 -27.56 -16.69
CA GLU A 503 21.61 -27.36 -17.59
C GLU A 503 22.85 -28.10 -17.07
N SER A 504 23.41 -29.00 -17.88
CA SER A 504 24.63 -29.73 -17.52
C SER A 504 25.87 -28.84 -17.69
N PRO A 505 26.84 -28.82 -16.75
CA PRO A 505 26.94 -29.60 -15.50
C PRO A 505 26.46 -28.83 -14.24
N PHE A 506 25.61 -27.81 -14.40
CA PHE A 506 25.19 -26.91 -13.32
C PHE A 506 24.05 -27.46 -12.46
N LEU A 507 22.97 -27.92 -13.09
CA LEU A 507 21.82 -28.55 -12.46
C LEU A 507 21.36 -29.73 -13.32
N MET A 508 21.43 -30.92 -12.74
CA MET A 508 21.08 -32.19 -13.38
C MET A 508 20.22 -33.00 -12.43
N LEU A 509 19.41 -33.92 -12.98
CA LEU A 509 18.68 -34.89 -12.17
C LEU A 509 19.62 -36.08 -11.91
N LYS A 510 19.65 -36.54 -10.67
CA LYS A 510 20.36 -37.77 -10.32
C LYS A 510 19.74 -38.97 -11.02
N THR A 511 20.56 -39.98 -11.31
CA THR A 511 20.06 -41.25 -11.81
C THR A 511 19.32 -42.03 -10.72
N ALA A 512 18.46 -42.97 -11.12
CA ALA A 512 17.71 -43.80 -10.17
C ALA A 512 18.64 -44.59 -9.22
N GLU A 513 19.78 -45.06 -9.71
CA GLU A 513 20.78 -45.78 -8.92
C GLU A 513 21.42 -44.90 -7.84
N ASP A 514 21.65 -43.63 -8.13
CA ASP A 514 22.26 -42.68 -7.19
C ASP A 514 21.26 -42.24 -6.11
N LEU A 515 19.98 -42.14 -6.47
CA LEU A 515 18.88 -41.86 -5.52
C LEU A 515 18.71 -42.98 -4.48
N GLU A 516 18.88 -44.24 -4.89
CA GLU A 516 18.82 -45.40 -3.99
C GLU A 516 20.02 -45.48 -3.04
N LYS A 517 21.24 -45.19 -3.53
CA LYS A 517 22.47 -45.22 -2.72
C LYS A 517 22.48 -44.17 -1.61
N GLU A 518 21.96 -42.98 -1.85
CA GLU A 518 21.98 -41.87 -0.88
C GLU A 518 20.79 -41.85 0.09
N LYS A 519 19.87 -42.82 0.03
CA LYS A 519 18.65 -42.87 0.87
C LYS A 519 17.89 -41.53 0.87
N CYS A 520 17.65 -40.94 -0.29
CA CYS A 520 16.85 -39.71 -0.43
C CYS A 520 15.35 -39.88 -0.08
N PHE A 521 14.96 -40.98 0.58
CA PHE A 521 13.63 -41.18 1.16
C PHE A 521 13.72 -41.13 2.70
N PRO A 522 13.32 -40.02 3.35
CA PRO A 522 13.12 -40.04 4.80
C PRO A 522 11.66 -40.36 5.12
N ASP A 523 11.44 -41.41 5.91
CA ASP A 523 10.14 -41.87 6.43
C ASP A 523 9.39 -40.87 7.35
N LYS A 524 9.71 -39.57 7.36
CA LYS A 524 9.09 -38.63 8.33
C LYS A 524 8.60 -37.27 7.84
N PHE A 525 9.03 -36.73 6.68
CA PHE A 525 8.57 -35.40 6.22
C PHE A 525 8.58 -35.22 4.69
N PRO A 526 7.46 -35.43 3.98
CA PRO A 526 7.40 -35.45 2.50
C PRO A 526 7.68 -34.10 1.81
N GLU A 527 7.71 -32.97 2.53
CA GLU A 527 7.97 -31.64 1.94
C GLU A 527 9.42 -31.14 2.14
N ARG A 528 10.21 -31.76 3.02
CA ARG A 528 11.55 -31.25 3.37
C ARG A 528 12.69 -31.76 2.48
N ASP A 529 12.49 -32.84 1.73
CA ASP A 529 13.60 -33.56 1.06
C ASP A 529 13.56 -33.52 -0.47
N ASN A 530 12.91 -32.51 -1.06
CA ASN A 530 12.79 -32.40 -2.52
C ASN A 530 14.07 -31.88 -3.23
N ASN A 531 15.13 -31.57 -2.47
CA ASN A 531 16.42 -31.10 -3.00
C ASN A 531 17.33 -32.25 -3.42
N CYS A 532 17.09 -33.42 -2.84
CA CYS A 532 17.95 -34.59 -2.91
C CYS A 532 18.05 -35.15 -4.35
N LYS A 533 17.04 -34.85 -5.19
CA LYS A 533 16.94 -35.25 -6.61
C LYS A 533 17.85 -34.50 -7.57
N TYR A 534 18.41 -33.37 -7.16
CA TYR A 534 19.25 -32.54 -8.00
C TYR A 534 20.73 -32.73 -7.66
N GLU A 535 21.58 -32.67 -8.68
CA GLU A 535 23.03 -32.67 -8.59
C GLU A 535 23.64 -31.63 -9.55
N GLY A 536 24.92 -31.31 -9.38
CA GLY A 536 25.66 -30.40 -10.25
C GLY A 536 26.30 -29.23 -9.51
N TYR A 537 27.08 -28.44 -10.25
CA TYR A 537 27.92 -27.37 -9.70
C TYR A 537 27.12 -26.35 -8.86
N CYS A 538 25.94 -25.93 -9.33
CA CYS A 538 25.11 -24.95 -8.64
C CYS A 538 24.52 -25.52 -7.34
N VAL A 539 24.24 -26.83 -7.29
CA VAL A 539 23.70 -27.50 -6.11
C VAL A 539 24.75 -27.55 -5.00
N ASP A 540 25.98 -27.94 -5.34
CA ASP A 540 27.07 -28.03 -4.36
C ASP A 540 27.51 -26.66 -3.86
N MET A 541 27.57 -25.66 -4.75
CA MET A 541 27.82 -24.28 -4.37
C MET A 541 26.74 -23.76 -3.42
N LEU A 542 25.45 -24.00 -3.72
CA LEU A 542 24.34 -23.57 -2.88
C LEU A 542 24.37 -24.24 -1.50
N LYS A 543 24.68 -25.54 -1.43
CA LYS A 543 24.87 -26.26 -0.15
C LYS A 543 25.96 -25.61 0.69
N LYS A 544 27.10 -25.27 0.09
CA LYS A 544 28.20 -24.60 0.80
C LYS A 544 27.85 -23.19 1.26
N VAL A 545 27.15 -22.41 0.43
CA VAL A 545 26.68 -21.06 0.81
C VAL A 545 25.67 -21.15 1.96
N ALA A 546 24.74 -22.11 1.90
CA ALA A 546 23.75 -22.37 2.95
C ALA A 546 24.40 -22.78 4.28
N GLU A 547 25.44 -23.61 4.24
CA GLU A 547 26.24 -24.03 5.40
C GLU A 547 26.94 -22.84 6.07
N LEU A 548 27.57 -21.96 5.28
CA LEU A 548 28.31 -20.80 5.78
C LEU A 548 27.41 -19.72 6.38
N VAL A 549 26.25 -19.46 5.76
CA VAL A 549 25.32 -18.40 6.18
C VAL A 549 24.31 -18.90 7.24
N GLY A 550 24.00 -20.20 7.22
CA GLY A 550 23.05 -20.84 8.10
C GLY A 550 21.59 -20.55 7.71
N PHE A 551 21.20 -20.94 6.50
CA PHE A 551 19.80 -20.94 6.03
C PHE A 551 19.41 -22.27 5.38
N ASN A 552 18.13 -22.63 5.45
CA ASN A 552 17.58 -23.80 4.75
C ASN A 552 16.98 -23.35 3.41
N PHE A 553 17.04 -24.21 2.38
CA PHE A 553 16.55 -23.86 1.05
C PHE A 553 15.76 -25.01 0.39
N THR A 554 14.98 -24.68 -0.63
CA THR A 554 14.43 -25.67 -1.59
C THR A 554 14.70 -25.26 -3.02
N ILE A 555 15.15 -26.21 -3.84
CA ILE A 555 15.41 -26.00 -5.26
C ILE A 555 14.13 -26.29 -6.05
N ARG A 556 13.80 -25.39 -6.98
CA ARG A 556 12.75 -25.56 -7.97
C ARG A 556 13.29 -25.22 -9.34
N GLU A 557 12.89 -26.01 -10.33
CA GLU A 557 13.10 -25.68 -11.72
C GLU A 557 12.16 -24.52 -12.13
N VAL A 558 12.68 -23.58 -12.91
CA VAL A 558 11.93 -22.47 -13.48
C VAL A 558 10.78 -22.97 -14.37
N ALA A 559 9.59 -22.43 -14.19
CA ALA A 559 8.37 -23.01 -14.78
C ALA A 559 8.33 -22.98 -16.33
N ASP A 560 8.98 -22.01 -16.97
CA ASP A 560 8.97 -21.81 -18.41
C ASP A 560 10.29 -22.23 -19.09
N GLY A 561 11.25 -22.78 -18.34
CA GLY A 561 12.56 -23.19 -18.87
C GLY A 561 13.44 -22.05 -19.40
N LYS A 562 13.13 -20.78 -19.10
CA LYS A 562 13.86 -19.60 -19.63
C LYS A 562 14.71 -18.92 -18.53
N TYR A 563 15.84 -18.34 -18.93
CA TYR A 563 16.64 -17.50 -18.01
C TYR A 563 15.91 -16.22 -17.60
N GLY A 564 15.20 -15.62 -18.54
CA GLY A 564 14.46 -14.37 -18.36
C GLY A 564 14.88 -13.30 -19.35
N ALA A 565 13.88 -12.86 -20.12
CA ALA A 565 13.92 -11.77 -21.07
C ALA A 565 12.70 -10.88 -20.88
N ASN A 566 12.81 -9.64 -21.33
CA ASN A 566 11.70 -8.70 -21.33
C ASN A 566 10.92 -8.86 -22.64
N GLU A 567 9.81 -9.60 -22.59
CA GLU A 567 8.86 -9.74 -23.69
C GLU A 567 7.71 -8.76 -23.46
N ASN A 568 7.56 -7.76 -24.34
CA ASN A 568 6.47 -6.77 -24.32
C ASN A 568 6.28 -5.99 -22.99
N GLY A 569 7.37 -5.71 -22.27
CA GLY A 569 7.33 -5.00 -20.99
C GLY A 569 7.12 -5.89 -19.77
N THR A 570 7.00 -7.21 -19.97
CA THR A 570 6.90 -8.21 -18.91
C THR A 570 8.11 -9.13 -18.90
N TRP A 571 8.64 -9.39 -17.70
CA TRP A 571 9.76 -10.31 -17.52
C TRP A 571 9.25 -11.74 -17.36
N ASN A 572 9.83 -12.67 -18.11
CA ASN A 572 9.64 -14.11 -17.97
C ASN A 572 10.87 -14.78 -17.31
N GLY A 573 10.90 -16.10 -17.26
CA GLY A 573 12.03 -16.88 -16.75
C GLY A 573 12.34 -16.67 -15.27
N MET A 574 13.54 -17.08 -14.88
CA MET A 574 14.06 -16.93 -13.52
C MET A 574 14.05 -15.46 -13.07
N VAL A 575 14.36 -14.52 -13.97
CA VAL A 575 14.30 -13.07 -13.68
C VAL A 575 12.88 -12.64 -13.32
N GLY A 576 11.87 -13.10 -14.07
CA GLY A 576 10.46 -12.84 -13.75
C GLY A 576 10.05 -13.46 -12.42
N GLU A 577 10.49 -14.69 -12.12
CA GLU A 577 10.19 -15.34 -10.84
C GLU A 577 10.73 -14.57 -9.63
N LEU A 578 11.90 -13.94 -9.75
CA LEU A 578 12.45 -13.05 -8.72
C LEU A 578 11.66 -11.75 -8.60
N ILE A 579 11.34 -11.09 -9.73
CA ILE A 579 10.59 -9.82 -9.74
C ILE A 579 9.20 -10.00 -9.11
N TYR A 580 8.54 -11.12 -9.40
CA TYR A 580 7.20 -11.42 -8.89
C TYR A 580 7.20 -12.16 -7.54
N GLY A 581 8.36 -12.38 -6.91
CA GLY A 581 8.48 -13.03 -5.60
C GLY A 581 8.04 -14.51 -5.55
N LYS A 582 8.04 -15.18 -6.71
CA LYS A 582 7.83 -16.64 -6.83
C LYS A 582 9.04 -17.40 -6.27
N ALA A 583 10.24 -16.87 -6.49
CA ALA A 583 11.49 -17.34 -5.91
C ALA A 583 12.16 -16.24 -5.08
N ASP A 584 12.96 -16.63 -4.10
CA ASP A 584 13.69 -15.71 -3.21
C ASP A 584 15.15 -15.54 -3.66
N LEU A 585 15.71 -16.56 -4.33
CA LEU A 585 17.06 -16.56 -4.87
C LEU A 585 17.08 -17.32 -6.21
N ALA A 586 17.90 -16.89 -7.16
CA ALA A 586 18.19 -17.65 -8.37
C ALA A 586 19.65 -18.11 -8.35
N VAL A 587 19.87 -19.43 -8.41
CA VAL A 587 21.23 -20.00 -8.50
C VAL A 587 21.32 -20.82 -9.78
N ALA A 588 21.95 -20.22 -10.79
CA ALA A 588 22.04 -20.75 -12.14
C ALA A 588 23.24 -20.13 -12.87
N PRO A 589 23.63 -20.65 -14.04
CA PRO A 589 24.57 -19.98 -14.95
C PRO A 589 23.91 -18.77 -15.64
N LEU A 590 23.46 -17.79 -14.85
CA LEU A 590 22.76 -16.60 -15.33
C LEU A 590 23.77 -15.48 -15.65
N THR A 591 23.90 -15.12 -16.92
CA THR A 591 24.76 -14.01 -17.35
C THR A 591 24.26 -12.66 -16.82
N ILE A 592 25.16 -11.94 -16.14
CA ILE A 592 24.94 -10.56 -15.68
C ILE A 592 24.93 -9.64 -16.90
N ASN A 593 23.82 -8.91 -17.11
CA ASN A 593 23.72 -7.89 -18.15
C ASN A 593 23.01 -6.64 -17.61
N MET A 594 23.19 -5.51 -18.30
CA MET A 594 22.67 -4.21 -17.87
C MET A 594 21.14 -4.22 -17.72
N VAL A 595 20.41 -4.90 -18.61
CA VAL A 595 18.94 -4.89 -18.62
C VAL A 595 18.37 -5.67 -17.43
N ARG A 596 19.02 -6.77 -17.02
CA ARG A 596 18.66 -7.56 -15.84
C ARG A 596 19.05 -6.84 -14.55
N GLU A 597 20.22 -6.21 -14.51
CA GLU A 597 20.69 -5.47 -13.33
C GLU A 597 19.79 -4.27 -12.96
N GLN A 598 19.02 -3.74 -13.92
CA GLN A 598 18.02 -2.71 -13.66
C GLN A 598 16.79 -3.20 -12.87
N VAL A 599 16.53 -4.51 -12.86
CA VAL A 599 15.32 -5.10 -12.27
C VAL A 599 15.59 -6.09 -11.15
N ILE A 600 16.77 -6.70 -11.11
CA ILE A 600 17.24 -7.60 -10.05
C ILE A 600 18.68 -7.24 -9.64
N GLU A 601 19.05 -7.57 -8.41
CA GLU A 601 20.41 -7.36 -7.89
C GLU A 601 21.25 -8.62 -8.09
N PHE A 602 22.52 -8.45 -8.47
CA PHE A 602 23.48 -9.55 -8.63
C PHE A 602 24.55 -9.51 -7.53
N SER A 603 25.04 -10.68 -7.16
CA SER A 603 26.30 -10.79 -6.41
C SER A 603 27.49 -10.46 -7.31
N LYS A 604 28.71 -10.48 -6.72
CA LYS A 604 29.92 -10.57 -7.55
C LYS A 604 29.88 -11.88 -8.36
N PRO A 605 30.35 -11.87 -9.62
CA PRO A 605 30.35 -13.07 -10.45
C PRO A 605 31.22 -14.15 -9.82
N TYR A 606 30.72 -15.38 -9.77
CA TYR A 606 31.44 -16.53 -9.21
C TYR A 606 32.30 -17.27 -10.25
N MET A 607 32.02 -17.07 -11.54
CA MET A 607 32.75 -17.66 -12.67
C MET A 607 32.82 -16.64 -13.81
N SER A 608 34.01 -16.44 -14.37
CA SER A 608 34.22 -15.53 -15.51
C SER A 608 34.31 -16.36 -16.80
N VAL A 609 33.34 -16.18 -17.70
CA VAL A 609 33.30 -16.83 -19.02
C VAL A 609 33.11 -15.77 -20.11
N GLY A 610 33.62 -16.05 -21.31
CA GLY A 610 33.50 -15.19 -22.49
C GLY A 610 32.91 -15.93 -23.68
N ILE A 611 32.64 -15.21 -24.76
CA ILE A 611 32.16 -15.79 -26.01
C ILE A 611 33.29 -16.61 -26.64
N SER A 612 33.06 -17.90 -26.88
CA SER A 612 33.99 -18.82 -27.53
C SER A 612 33.37 -19.45 -28.77
N ILE A 613 34.16 -19.68 -29.82
CA ILE A 613 33.72 -20.38 -31.02
C ILE A 613 34.12 -21.84 -30.93
N MET A 614 33.15 -22.74 -30.97
CA MET A 614 33.38 -24.18 -31.05
C MET A 614 33.36 -24.62 -32.51
N ILE A 615 34.48 -25.14 -33.00
CA ILE A 615 34.56 -25.76 -34.34
C ILE A 615 34.78 -27.26 -34.20
N LYS A 616 34.23 -28.03 -35.15
CA LYS A 616 34.54 -29.45 -35.24
C LYS A 616 36.05 -29.60 -35.43
N LYS A 617 36.68 -30.41 -34.59
CA LYS A 617 38.11 -30.72 -34.73
C LYS A 617 38.36 -31.20 -36.17
N PRO A 618 39.24 -30.53 -36.94
CA PRO A 618 39.51 -30.95 -38.30
C PRO A 618 40.07 -32.36 -38.26
N GLN A 619 39.46 -33.27 -39.02
CA GLN A 619 40.06 -34.58 -39.25
C GLN A 619 41.31 -34.33 -40.10
N LYS A 620 42.49 -34.55 -39.52
CA LYS A 620 43.73 -34.58 -40.32
C LYS A 620 43.56 -35.74 -41.31
N SER A 621 43.46 -35.43 -42.61
CA SER A 621 43.51 -36.45 -43.64
C SER A 621 44.82 -37.21 -43.47
N LYS A 622 44.75 -38.54 -43.40
CA LYS A 622 45.95 -39.37 -43.43
C LYS A 622 46.69 -39.06 -44.75
N PRO A 623 48.02 -38.89 -44.75
CA PRO A 623 48.77 -38.66 -45.99
C PRO A 623 48.45 -39.79 -46.97
N GLY A 624 48.16 -39.43 -48.24
CA GLY A 624 47.84 -40.39 -49.29
C GLY A 624 49.06 -41.25 -49.64
N VAL A 625 48.84 -42.34 -50.39
CA VAL A 625 49.92 -43.26 -50.83
C VAL A 625 51.01 -42.53 -51.65
N PHE A 626 50.65 -41.44 -52.32
CA PHE A 626 51.56 -40.60 -53.11
C PHE A 626 52.09 -39.36 -52.37
N SER A 627 51.96 -39.30 -51.04
CA SER A 627 52.38 -38.10 -50.28
C SER A 627 53.88 -37.80 -50.36
N PHE A 628 54.69 -38.76 -50.84
CA PHE A 628 56.11 -38.51 -51.15
C PHE A 628 56.31 -37.59 -52.37
N LEU A 629 55.30 -37.41 -53.24
CA LEU A 629 55.32 -36.47 -54.37
C LEU A 629 54.86 -35.06 -53.97
N ASP A 630 54.12 -34.93 -52.85
CA ASP A 630 53.59 -33.66 -52.33
C ASP A 630 54.64 -32.54 -52.07
N PRO A 631 55.93 -32.83 -51.78
CA PRO A 631 56.93 -31.78 -51.60
C PRO A 631 57.15 -30.90 -52.85
N LEU A 632 56.76 -31.38 -54.04
CA LEU A 632 56.86 -30.65 -55.31
C LEU A 632 55.46 -30.53 -55.94
N ALA A 633 55.12 -29.32 -56.39
CA ALA A 633 53.85 -29.08 -57.06
C ALA A 633 53.73 -29.87 -58.37
N TYR A 634 52.51 -30.24 -58.78
CA TYR A 634 52.25 -31.03 -59.98
C TYR A 634 52.83 -30.37 -61.25
N GLU A 635 52.80 -29.04 -61.30
CA GLU A 635 53.37 -28.24 -62.38
C GLU A 635 54.88 -28.46 -62.51
N ILE A 636 55.60 -28.55 -61.37
CA ILE A 636 57.04 -28.78 -61.36
C ILE A 636 57.37 -30.19 -61.86
N TRP A 637 56.58 -31.20 -61.48
CA TRP A 637 56.71 -32.55 -62.01
C TRP A 637 56.56 -32.61 -63.53
N MET A 638 55.58 -31.88 -64.08
CA MET A 638 55.40 -31.76 -65.53
C MET A 638 56.57 -31.01 -66.18
N CYS A 639 57.08 -29.95 -65.57
CA CYS A 639 58.27 -29.24 -66.06
C CYS A 639 59.52 -30.11 -66.07
N ILE A 640 59.75 -30.93 -65.03
CA ILE A 640 60.87 -31.88 -64.98
C ILE A 640 60.74 -32.89 -66.11
N LEU A 641 59.54 -33.43 -66.36
CA LEU A 641 59.29 -34.36 -67.46
C LEU A 641 59.59 -33.74 -68.83
N PHE A 642 59.10 -32.52 -69.10
CA PHE A 642 59.37 -31.83 -70.36
C PHE A 642 60.84 -31.44 -70.52
N ALA A 643 61.48 -30.95 -69.46
CA ALA A 643 62.90 -30.61 -69.47
C ALA A 643 63.77 -31.85 -69.72
N TYR A 644 63.43 -32.99 -69.11
CA TYR A 644 64.10 -34.27 -69.31
C TYR A 644 64.04 -34.72 -70.78
N ILE A 645 62.86 -34.70 -71.40
CA ILE A 645 62.70 -35.03 -72.82
C ILE A 645 63.47 -34.01 -73.68
N GLY A 646 63.36 -32.72 -73.38
CA GLY A 646 64.04 -31.64 -74.10
C GLY A 646 65.57 -31.79 -74.09
N VAL A 647 66.17 -32.02 -72.93
CA VAL A 647 67.62 -32.24 -72.79
C VAL A 647 68.06 -33.48 -73.56
N SER A 648 67.28 -34.57 -73.50
CA SER A 648 67.57 -35.81 -74.22
C SER A 648 67.57 -35.61 -75.74
N VAL A 649 66.61 -34.84 -76.26
CA VAL A 649 66.54 -34.51 -77.69
C VAL A 649 67.68 -33.58 -78.12
N VAL A 650 67.99 -32.56 -77.32
CA VAL A 650 69.10 -31.64 -77.61
C VAL A 650 70.43 -32.41 -77.63
N LEU A 651 70.66 -33.28 -76.65
CA LEU A 651 71.87 -34.10 -76.58
C LEU A 651 71.98 -35.04 -77.79
N PHE A 652 70.89 -35.70 -78.18
CA PHE A 652 70.82 -36.51 -79.40
C PHE A 652 71.15 -35.72 -80.68
N LEU A 653 70.65 -34.48 -80.80
CA LEU A 653 70.95 -33.64 -81.97
C LEU A 653 72.42 -33.20 -81.97
N VAL A 654 72.94 -32.76 -80.83
CA VAL A 654 74.35 -32.32 -80.69
C VAL A 654 75.30 -33.47 -81.00
N SER A 655 75.06 -34.66 -80.45
CA SER A 655 75.89 -35.84 -80.71
C SER A 655 75.84 -36.26 -82.17
N ARG A 656 74.68 -36.17 -82.83
CA ARG A 656 74.53 -36.52 -84.25
C ARG A 656 75.24 -35.54 -85.19
N PHE A 657 75.23 -34.24 -84.86
CA PHE A 657 75.81 -33.18 -85.70
C PHE A 657 77.26 -32.84 -85.40
N SER A 658 77.77 -33.17 -84.21
CA SER A 658 79.18 -32.99 -83.85
C SER A 658 80.04 -34.05 -84.54
N PRO A 659 80.98 -33.67 -85.44
CA PRO A 659 81.84 -34.64 -86.12
C PRO A 659 82.82 -35.36 -85.19
N TYR A 660 83.02 -34.86 -83.96
CA TYR A 660 83.98 -35.40 -82.99
C TYR A 660 83.43 -36.53 -82.12
N GLU A 661 82.11 -36.73 -82.07
CA GLU A 661 81.46 -37.82 -81.31
C GLU A 661 81.25 -39.11 -82.14
N TRP A 662 81.67 -39.12 -83.40
CA TRP A 662 81.62 -40.30 -84.26
C TRP A 662 82.92 -41.09 -84.10
N HIS A 663 82.82 -42.34 -83.65
CA HIS A 663 83.96 -43.22 -83.51
C HIS A 663 83.94 -44.28 -84.62
N THR A 664 85.11 -44.49 -85.23
CA THR A 664 85.34 -45.60 -86.14
C THR A 664 85.60 -46.85 -85.32
N VAL A 665 84.73 -47.84 -85.42
CA VAL A 665 84.94 -49.13 -84.76
C VAL A 665 85.67 -50.04 -85.73
N ASP A 666 86.93 -50.36 -85.43
CA ASP A 666 87.65 -51.39 -86.16
C ASP A 666 87.03 -52.75 -85.80
N SER A 667 86.24 -53.32 -86.71
CA SER A 667 85.80 -54.71 -86.59
C SER A 667 87.03 -55.61 -86.57
N ALA A 668 87.32 -56.21 -85.41
CA ALA A 668 88.39 -57.21 -85.25
C ALA A 668 88.00 -58.50 -85.99
N GLY A 669 88.19 -58.50 -87.31
CA GLY A 669 87.90 -59.63 -88.19
C GLY A 669 88.13 -59.21 -89.64
N GLY A 670 89.34 -59.44 -90.15
CA GLY A 670 89.79 -58.91 -91.44
C GLY A 670 88.88 -59.23 -92.63
N GLY A 671 88.49 -58.19 -93.36
CA GLY A 671 87.89 -58.28 -94.69
C GLY A 671 87.05 -57.06 -95.04
N SER A 672 87.54 -56.24 -95.99
CA SER A 672 86.93 -55.03 -96.59
C SER A 672 86.52 -53.89 -95.65
N ILE A 673 87.20 -52.75 -95.78
CA ILE A 673 86.94 -51.50 -95.06
C ILE A 673 85.65 -50.87 -95.62
N GLU A 674 84.52 -51.13 -94.98
CA GLU A 674 83.47 -50.12 -94.85
C GLU A 674 83.71 -49.46 -93.49
N GLU A 675 84.12 -48.19 -93.48
CA GLU A 675 84.19 -47.38 -92.26
C GLU A 675 82.75 -47.15 -91.75
N GLU A 676 82.22 -48.12 -91.01
CA GLU A 676 80.92 -47.96 -90.35
C GLU A 676 81.16 -47.05 -89.12
N GLN A 677 81.00 -45.75 -89.31
CA GLN A 677 81.07 -44.80 -88.20
C GLN A 677 79.87 -45.04 -87.29
N THR A 678 80.11 -45.36 -86.02
CA THR A 678 79.03 -45.56 -85.04
C THR A 678 79.01 -44.40 -84.05
N ASN A 679 77.80 -44.00 -83.65
CA ASN A 679 77.59 -43.01 -82.61
C ASN A 679 76.87 -43.69 -81.45
N ASP A 680 77.48 -43.66 -80.26
CA ASP A 680 76.95 -44.33 -79.07
C ASP A 680 75.70 -43.64 -78.52
N PHE A 681 75.45 -42.37 -78.88
CA PHE A 681 74.26 -41.59 -78.51
C PHE A 681 73.12 -41.72 -79.52
N GLY A 682 72.51 -42.90 -79.59
CA GLY A 682 71.17 -43.08 -80.19
C GLY A 682 70.07 -42.36 -79.39
N ILE A 683 68.85 -42.27 -79.92
CA ILE A 683 67.74 -41.59 -79.23
C ILE A 683 67.39 -42.23 -77.87
N TRP A 684 67.49 -43.56 -77.80
CA TRP A 684 67.27 -44.31 -76.57
C TRP A 684 68.44 -44.20 -75.60
N ASN A 685 69.68 -44.19 -76.11
CA ASN A 685 70.88 -44.05 -75.29
C ASN A 685 71.01 -42.63 -74.70
N SER A 686 70.61 -41.60 -75.45
CA SER A 686 70.54 -40.22 -74.97
C SER A 686 69.49 -40.03 -73.87
N LEU A 687 68.34 -40.71 -73.99
CA LEU A 687 67.29 -40.73 -72.97
C LEU A 687 67.71 -41.52 -71.72
N TRP A 688 68.44 -42.62 -71.90
CA TRP A 688 69.00 -43.39 -70.79
C TRP A 688 70.10 -42.62 -70.04
N PHE A 689 70.99 -41.94 -70.78
CA PHE A 689 72.04 -41.10 -70.23
C PHE A 689 71.48 -39.95 -69.39
N SER A 690 70.49 -39.23 -69.90
CA SER A 690 69.86 -38.12 -69.17
C SER A 690 69.13 -38.60 -67.90
N LEU A 691 68.56 -39.81 -67.90
CA LEU A 691 67.90 -40.40 -66.72
C LEU A 691 68.94 -40.80 -65.66
N GLY A 692 70.02 -41.46 -66.08
CA GLY A 692 71.12 -41.87 -65.19
C GLY A 692 71.82 -40.68 -64.55
N ALA A 693 72.01 -39.60 -65.32
CA ALA A 693 72.52 -38.33 -64.82
C ALA A 693 71.54 -37.66 -63.83
N PHE A 694 70.24 -37.64 -64.15
CA PHE A 694 69.20 -37.06 -63.29
C PHE A 694 69.06 -37.79 -61.94
N MET A 695 69.11 -39.12 -61.96
CA MET A 695 69.03 -39.96 -60.75
C MET A 695 70.37 -40.08 -60.01
N GLN A 696 71.44 -39.44 -60.47
CA GLN A 696 72.79 -39.48 -59.92
C GLN A 696 73.40 -40.89 -59.83
N GLN A 697 72.98 -41.80 -60.73
CA GLN A 697 73.45 -43.19 -60.76
C GLN A 697 74.63 -43.40 -61.72
N GLY A 698 74.97 -42.39 -62.55
CA GLY A 698 76.00 -42.51 -63.58
C GLY A 698 75.52 -43.28 -64.82
N CYS A 699 76.27 -43.23 -65.90
CA CYS A 699 76.03 -43.99 -67.13
C CYS A 699 77.37 -44.47 -67.69
N ASP A 700 77.38 -45.62 -68.38
CA ASP A 700 78.59 -46.19 -68.99
C ASP A 700 79.08 -45.42 -70.23
N ILE A 701 78.24 -44.50 -70.74
CA ILE A 701 78.48 -43.73 -71.96
C ILE A 701 78.65 -42.26 -71.56
N SER A 702 79.67 -41.58 -72.07
CA SER A 702 79.93 -40.15 -71.82
C SER A 702 80.07 -39.39 -73.14
N PRO A 703 79.45 -38.21 -73.28
CA PRO A 703 79.62 -37.34 -74.45
C PRO A 703 81.02 -36.72 -74.53
#